data_AF-A0A811SPY4-F1
#
_entry.id   AF-A0A811SPY4-F1
#
_cell.length_a   1.000
_cell.length_b   1.000
_cell.length_c   1.000
_cell.angle_alpha   90.00
_cell.angle_beta   90.00
_cell.angle_gamma   90.00
#
_symmetry.space_group_name_H-M   'P 1'
#
loop_
_entity.id
_entity.type
_entity.pdbx_description
1 polymer ?
#
loop_
_entity_poly.entity_id
_entity_poly.type
_entity_poly.pdbx_seq_one_letter_code
_entity_poly.pdbx_strand_id
1 'polypeptide(L)'
;MAAELRLDMRTDGYVRVRDLLKLNLQTFAKVPLKSHTVDEIREAVRRDNKQRFSLLEEEGELLIRANQGHTVTTVTSESLLKPILSPDEVSVCVHGTYRKTLDLILESGLKRMARLHVHFSSGLPLDGGVISGIRQNVNILIHLDVSKALKGPLGQGIANAVGLALAEKHLAARFNKPDNEVVNHCTYVILGDGYQMEGISSEACSLAGHWGLGKLVAFYDGNHISVDGDTETAFTEDVSARFEAYGWHTLWAKNGNTGYDDIREAIKEAKAVTDKPTLTKVATTIGYGSPKKANSYSVHGGALGTKEVEATRQNLGWPYEPFCVPEDVKSHWSRHVPRGTALEKYTAECTEASTRNLSQQCLNELPKVLPGFLGGSADVASSSMTLLKMFDNFQKHTPEERNVCFGVREHGMGGVCNGIALHSPGLVPYCSTYLAFSDYMRAAMRVSALSEAGVIYVMTHDCIGVGENGPTHKPIEHLMSFLTMPNMLVLRPADGNETAGAYRVAVLNWKRPSVLALSRQNLSQLPGTSIEGVEMGGYIISDNSSGNRPDLIVLGTGSELEIAAKAADELRKEGKTVRVVSLVCWELFEEQSDEYKESVLPESVTTVHKDQCRSRVFSWMAEVRGPQGQDHCDRQVRCECSCWKDLQGVWHHCGERHCGSQEPLRVHCHFFLMWSFCGRRAC
;
A
#
# COMPACT_ATOMS: atom_id res chain seq x y z
N MET A 1 10.65 -6.45 -28.22
CA MET A 1 10.41 -6.79 -29.64
C MET A 1 9.65 -5.72 -30.43
N ALA A 2 8.37 -5.44 -30.19
CA ALA A 2 7.59 -4.57 -31.09
C ALA A 2 8.21 -3.17 -31.28
N ALA A 3 8.64 -2.53 -30.20
CA ALA A 3 9.34 -1.25 -30.23
C ALA A 3 10.73 -1.33 -30.91
N GLU A 4 11.54 -2.37 -30.64
CA GLU A 4 12.81 -2.61 -31.33
C GLU A 4 12.63 -2.75 -32.86
N LEU A 5 11.53 -3.39 -33.27
CA LEU A 5 11.14 -3.61 -34.66
C LEU A 5 10.44 -2.41 -35.29
N ARG A 6 10.26 -1.30 -34.54
CA ARG A 6 9.57 -0.07 -34.94
C ARG A 6 8.15 -0.30 -35.47
N LEU A 7 7.43 -1.28 -34.92
CA LEU A 7 6.01 -1.46 -35.17
C LEU A 7 5.20 -0.45 -34.35
N ASP A 8 4.29 0.25 -35.02
CA ASP A 8 3.18 0.97 -34.39
C ASP A 8 2.28 -0.03 -33.65
N MET A 9 2.23 0.08 -32.32
CA MET A 9 1.56 -0.87 -31.42
C MET A 9 0.68 -0.15 -30.42
N ARG A 10 -0.59 -0.55 -30.38
CA ARG A 10 -1.61 -0.04 -29.46
C ARG A 10 -1.33 -0.47 -28.01
N THR A 11 -1.92 0.27 -27.08
CA THR A 11 -1.89 0.01 -25.63
C THR A 11 -2.51 -1.33 -25.22
N ASP A 12 -3.39 -1.89 -26.06
CA ASP A 12 -3.98 -3.23 -25.93
C ASP A 12 -3.14 -4.35 -26.59
N GLY A 13 -1.93 -4.02 -27.05
CA GLY A 13 -0.94 -4.92 -27.65
C GLY A 13 -1.14 -5.25 -29.13
N TYR A 14 -2.14 -4.67 -29.81
CA TYR A 14 -2.38 -4.92 -31.23
C TYR A 14 -1.40 -4.15 -32.15
N VAL A 15 -0.87 -4.85 -33.17
CA VAL A 15 -0.12 -4.30 -34.32
C VAL A 15 -0.85 -4.63 -35.63
N ARG A 16 -0.72 -3.79 -36.66
CA ARG A 16 -1.29 -4.07 -37.99
C ARG A 16 -0.57 -5.22 -38.68
N VAL A 17 -1.31 -6.21 -39.18
CA VAL A 17 -0.76 -7.40 -39.86
C VAL A 17 0.03 -7.01 -41.12
N ARG A 18 -0.44 -6.00 -41.87
CA ARG A 18 0.27 -5.48 -43.06
C ARG A 18 1.66 -4.92 -42.75
N ASP A 19 1.87 -4.43 -41.54
CA ASP A 19 3.12 -3.79 -41.12
C ASP A 19 4.08 -4.82 -40.50
N LEU A 20 3.53 -5.82 -39.80
CA LEU A 20 4.24 -7.05 -39.42
C LEU A 20 4.81 -7.78 -40.65
N LEU A 21 4.03 -7.91 -41.74
CA LEU A 21 4.46 -8.58 -42.98
C LEU A 21 5.56 -7.82 -43.77
N LYS A 22 5.79 -6.53 -43.49
CA LYS A 22 6.90 -5.77 -44.09
C LYS A 22 8.25 -6.08 -43.44
N LEU A 23 8.27 -6.69 -42.26
CA LEU A 23 9.50 -6.96 -41.52
C LEU A 23 10.36 -8.04 -42.20
N ASN A 24 11.66 -7.78 -42.32
CA ASN A 24 12.63 -8.72 -42.89
C ASN A 24 13.08 -9.79 -41.86
N LEU A 25 12.10 -10.43 -41.21
CA LEU A 25 12.28 -11.52 -40.26
C LEU A 25 12.10 -12.89 -40.93
N GLN A 26 12.50 -13.95 -40.24
CA GLN A 26 12.21 -15.34 -40.60
C GLN A 26 11.35 -16.00 -39.53
N THR A 27 10.50 -16.95 -39.93
CA THR A 27 9.79 -17.86 -39.03
C THR A 27 10.75 -18.92 -38.47
N PHE A 28 10.31 -19.70 -37.47
CA PHE A 28 11.10 -20.84 -36.96
C PHE A 28 11.45 -21.90 -38.03
N ALA A 29 10.71 -21.94 -39.14
CA ALA A 29 11.00 -22.79 -40.30
C ALA A 29 12.04 -22.17 -41.27
N LYS A 30 12.65 -21.02 -40.91
CA LYS A 30 13.56 -20.21 -41.74
C LYS A 30 12.93 -19.60 -43.00
N VAL A 31 11.59 -19.63 -43.11
CA VAL A 31 10.83 -18.98 -44.19
C VAL A 31 10.73 -17.47 -43.90
N PRO A 32 10.97 -16.56 -44.87
CA PRO A 32 10.78 -15.12 -44.65
C PRO A 32 9.34 -14.78 -44.24
N LEU A 33 9.17 -13.95 -43.21
CA LEU A 33 7.83 -13.57 -42.74
C LEU A 33 7.02 -12.88 -43.85
N LYS A 34 7.69 -12.06 -44.67
CA LYS A 34 7.15 -11.34 -45.82
C LYS A 34 6.69 -12.20 -47.01
N SER A 35 6.91 -13.52 -47.00
CA SER A 35 6.33 -14.42 -48.02
C SER A 35 5.03 -15.08 -47.59
N HIS A 36 4.53 -14.79 -46.38
CA HIS A 36 3.24 -15.27 -45.91
C HIS A 36 2.10 -14.31 -46.26
N THR A 37 0.91 -14.86 -46.46
CA THR A 37 -0.31 -14.09 -46.75
C THR A 37 -1.09 -13.73 -45.48
N VAL A 38 -2.01 -12.76 -45.59
CA VAL A 38 -2.94 -12.41 -44.50
C VAL A 38 -3.82 -13.60 -44.09
N ASP A 39 -4.25 -14.41 -45.06
CA ASP A 39 -5.10 -15.57 -44.80
C ASP A 39 -4.32 -16.77 -44.25
N GLU A 40 -3.03 -16.91 -44.57
CA GLU A 40 -2.13 -17.83 -43.85
C GLU A 40 -1.96 -17.42 -42.38
N ILE A 41 -1.89 -16.12 -42.08
CA ILE A 41 -1.86 -15.63 -40.70
C ILE A 41 -3.20 -15.90 -39.99
N ARG A 42 -4.35 -15.65 -40.64
CA ARG A 42 -5.67 -16.01 -40.11
C ARG A 42 -5.76 -17.52 -39.81
N GLU A 43 -5.32 -18.37 -40.73
CA GLU A 43 -5.34 -19.82 -40.55
C GLU A 43 -4.34 -20.31 -39.48
N ALA A 44 -3.16 -19.67 -39.36
CA ALA A 44 -2.19 -19.98 -38.32
C ALA A 44 -2.73 -19.65 -36.91
N VAL A 45 -3.40 -18.51 -36.74
CA VAL A 45 -4.07 -18.16 -35.47
C VAL A 45 -5.25 -19.11 -35.20
N ARG A 46 -6.07 -19.41 -36.22
CA ARG A 46 -7.21 -20.34 -36.10
C ARG A 46 -6.80 -21.77 -35.72
N ARG A 47 -5.59 -22.20 -36.08
CA ARG A 47 -5.02 -23.52 -35.73
C ARG A 47 -4.27 -23.54 -34.39
N ASP A 48 -4.05 -22.39 -33.73
CA ASP A 48 -3.36 -22.38 -32.44
C ASP A 48 -4.31 -22.73 -31.29
N ASN A 49 -4.41 -24.03 -31.01
CA ASN A 49 -5.16 -24.58 -29.87
C ASN A 49 -4.71 -24.04 -28.49
N LYS A 50 -3.63 -23.23 -28.41
CA LYS A 50 -3.17 -22.55 -27.19
C LYS A 50 -3.53 -21.06 -27.15
N GLN A 51 -4.27 -20.56 -28.13
CA GLN A 51 -4.80 -19.19 -28.21
C GLN A 51 -3.76 -18.10 -27.92
N ARG A 52 -2.50 -18.31 -28.34
CA ARG A 52 -1.38 -17.40 -28.05
C ARG A 52 -1.51 -16.06 -28.76
N PHE A 53 -2.37 -15.99 -29.77
CA PHE A 53 -2.61 -14.80 -30.58
C PHE A 53 -4.12 -14.53 -30.71
N SER A 54 -4.48 -13.25 -30.80
CA SER A 54 -5.81 -12.81 -31.20
C SER A 54 -5.71 -11.94 -32.44
N LEU A 55 -6.78 -11.95 -33.23
CA LEU A 55 -7.01 -11.07 -34.37
C LEU A 55 -8.18 -10.14 -34.05
N LEU A 56 -8.09 -8.91 -34.55
CA LEU A 56 -9.14 -7.90 -34.50
C LEU A 56 -9.23 -7.27 -35.90
N GLU A 57 -10.43 -7.04 -36.40
CA GLU A 57 -10.66 -6.42 -37.71
C GLU A 57 -11.50 -5.16 -37.48
N GLU A 58 -10.89 -4.00 -37.73
CA GLU A 58 -11.39 -2.68 -37.31
C GLU A 58 -11.08 -1.66 -38.41
N GLU A 59 -12.07 -0.86 -38.83
CA GLU A 59 -11.99 0.09 -39.96
C GLU A 59 -11.49 -0.52 -41.30
N GLY A 60 -11.54 -1.85 -41.45
CA GLY A 60 -11.01 -2.58 -42.61
C GLY A 60 -9.54 -2.98 -42.51
N GLU A 61 -8.87 -2.67 -41.39
CA GLU A 61 -7.51 -3.13 -41.08
C GLU A 61 -7.54 -4.41 -40.24
N LEU A 62 -6.71 -5.41 -40.60
CA LEU A 62 -6.48 -6.57 -39.74
C LEU A 62 -5.32 -6.30 -38.76
N LEU A 63 -5.64 -6.42 -37.48
CA LEU A 63 -4.74 -6.29 -36.34
C LEU A 63 -4.46 -7.67 -35.73
N ILE A 64 -3.24 -7.87 -35.22
CA ILE A 64 -2.83 -9.08 -34.48
C ILE A 64 -2.13 -8.71 -33.17
N ARG A 65 -2.35 -9.47 -32.11
CA ARG A 65 -1.58 -9.39 -30.85
C ARG A 65 -1.20 -10.75 -30.31
N ALA A 66 -0.24 -10.78 -29.38
CA ALA A 66 -0.01 -11.94 -28.53
C ALA A 66 -0.83 -11.85 -27.22
N ASN A 67 -1.58 -12.91 -26.90
CA ASN A 67 -2.36 -13.08 -25.67
C ASN A 67 -1.55 -13.67 -24.51
N GLN A 68 -0.26 -13.99 -24.74
CA GLN A 68 0.62 -14.65 -23.78
C GLN A 68 2.00 -13.99 -23.84
N GLY A 69 2.26 -13.03 -22.94
CA GLY A 69 3.58 -12.40 -22.81
C GLY A 69 3.56 -10.88 -22.67
N HIS A 70 2.78 -10.35 -21.73
CA HIS A 70 2.63 -8.89 -21.50
C HIS A 70 3.86 -8.23 -20.86
N THR A 71 5.07 -8.75 -21.07
CA THR A 71 6.34 -8.11 -20.67
C THR A 71 6.76 -7.08 -21.73
N VAL A 72 5.89 -6.12 -22.03
CA VAL A 72 6.18 -5.01 -22.95
C VAL A 72 5.60 -3.73 -22.37
N THR A 73 6.46 -2.75 -22.10
CA THR A 73 6.13 -1.51 -21.36
C THR A 73 5.06 -0.64 -22.00
N THR A 74 4.85 -0.78 -23.33
CA THR A 74 3.81 -0.07 -24.09
C THR A 74 2.39 -0.62 -23.85
N VAL A 75 2.25 -1.78 -23.20
CA VAL A 75 0.96 -2.49 -23.06
C VAL A 75 0.40 -2.28 -21.65
N THR A 76 -0.70 -1.55 -21.54
CA THR A 76 -1.37 -1.23 -20.27
C THR A 76 -2.22 -2.39 -19.78
N SER A 77 -2.13 -2.69 -18.48
CA SER A 77 -2.81 -3.87 -17.90
C SER A 77 -4.32 -3.69 -17.85
N GLU A 78 -4.75 -2.45 -17.66
CA GLU A 78 -6.14 -1.95 -17.67
C GLU A 78 -6.82 -2.18 -19.03
N SER A 79 -6.06 -2.30 -20.12
CA SER A 79 -6.55 -2.57 -21.48
C SER A 79 -6.65 -4.07 -21.80
N LEU A 80 -6.30 -4.94 -20.84
CA LEU A 80 -6.21 -6.40 -21.01
C LEU A 80 -6.93 -7.20 -19.93
N LEU A 81 -6.90 -6.72 -18.68
CA LEU A 81 -7.34 -7.44 -17.50
C LEU A 81 -8.63 -6.80 -16.96
N LYS A 82 -9.64 -7.64 -16.72
CA LYS A 82 -10.81 -7.25 -15.92
C LYS A 82 -10.46 -7.39 -14.43
N PRO A 83 -10.72 -6.40 -13.56
CA PRO A 83 -10.62 -6.60 -12.12
C PRO A 83 -11.64 -7.64 -11.64
N ILE A 84 -11.24 -8.44 -10.65
CA ILE A 84 -12.11 -9.36 -9.91
C ILE A 84 -12.79 -8.54 -8.81
N LEU A 85 -14.12 -8.45 -8.82
CA LEU A 85 -14.91 -7.64 -7.89
C LEU A 85 -15.71 -8.48 -6.90
N SER A 86 -16.04 -9.74 -7.25
CA SER A 86 -16.56 -10.75 -6.31
C SER A 86 -15.64 -11.98 -6.25
N PRO A 87 -15.46 -12.63 -5.08
CA PRO A 87 -14.84 -13.95 -4.99
C PRO A 87 -15.48 -15.00 -5.91
N ASP A 88 -16.79 -14.89 -6.19
CA ASP A 88 -17.52 -15.84 -7.04
C ASP A 88 -17.10 -15.80 -8.52
N GLU A 89 -16.42 -14.73 -8.97
CA GLU A 89 -15.88 -14.64 -10.33
C GLU A 89 -14.68 -15.58 -10.56
N VAL A 90 -14.00 -16.01 -9.50
CA VAL A 90 -12.85 -16.93 -9.55
C VAL A 90 -12.92 -17.92 -8.38
N SER A 91 -13.71 -18.99 -8.57
CA SER A 91 -13.99 -20.03 -7.57
C SER A 91 -12.76 -20.81 -7.08
N VAL A 92 -11.68 -20.84 -7.85
CA VAL A 92 -10.38 -21.43 -7.50
C VAL A 92 -9.29 -20.50 -8.03
N CYS A 93 -8.38 -20.02 -7.18
CA CYS A 93 -7.26 -19.16 -7.61
C CYS A 93 -5.93 -19.79 -7.18
N VAL A 94 -5.24 -20.49 -8.10
CA VAL A 94 -4.06 -21.29 -7.76
C VAL A 94 -2.83 -20.98 -8.62
N HIS A 95 -1.67 -20.86 -7.98
CA HIS A 95 -0.37 -20.87 -8.65
C HIS A 95 0.28 -22.26 -8.51
N GLY A 96 0.55 -22.93 -9.63
CA GLY A 96 1.15 -24.26 -9.63
C GLY A 96 2.67 -24.22 -9.70
N THR A 97 3.33 -24.89 -8.76
CA THR A 97 4.80 -24.96 -8.67
C THR A 97 5.28 -26.41 -8.41
N TYR A 98 6.59 -26.60 -8.35
CA TYR A 98 7.21 -27.88 -8.02
C TYR A 98 7.72 -27.87 -6.58
N ARG A 99 7.71 -29.02 -5.89
CA ARG A 99 8.19 -29.14 -4.50
C ARG A 99 9.59 -28.56 -4.29
N LYS A 100 10.52 -28.81 -5.22
CA LYS A 100 11.91 -28.28 -5.22
C LYS A 100 12.04 -26.74 -5.31
N THR A 101 10.93 -26.03 -5.45
CA THR A 101 10.82 -24.57 -5.52
C THR A 101 9.92 -24.00 -4.43
N LEU A 102 9.33 -24.85 -3.57
CA LEU A 102 8.48 -24.40 -2.47
C LEU A 102 9.29 -23.60 -1.45
N ASP A 103 10.47 -24.11 -1.05
CA ASP A 103 11.26 -23.51 0.02
C ASP A 103 11.75 -22.10 -0.36
N LEU A 104 12.14 -21.90 -1.64
CA LEU A 104 12.47 -20.59 -2.22
C LEU A 104 11.27 -19.61 -2.25
N ILE A 105 10.05 -20.13 -2.37
CA ILE A 105 8.80 -19.33 -2.35
C ILE A 105 8.37 -19.01 -0.91
N LEU A 106 8.64 -19.90 0.05
CA LEU A 106 8.45 -19.63 1.48
C LEU A 106 9.47 -18.60 1.98
N GLU A 107 10.72 -18.68 1.52
CA GLU A 107 11.80 -17.73 1.81
C GLU A 107 11.55 -16.34 1.20
N SER A 108 11.09 -16.29 -0.07
CA SER A 108 11.17 -15.06 -0.87
C SER A 108 9.94 -14.71 -1.71
N GLY A 109 8.80 -15.34 -1.41
CA GLY A 109 7.51 -15.08 -2.04
C GLY A 109 7.37 -15.59 -3.47
N LEU A 110 6.18 -15.38 -4.05
CA LEU A 110 5.93 -15.62 -5.48
C LEU A 110 6.50 -14.47 -6.31
N LYS A 111 7.68 -14.68 -6.90
CA LYS A 111 8.35 -13.68 -7.74
C LYS A 111 7.77 -13.64 -9.14
N ARG A 112 7.44 -12.43 -9.63
CA ARG A 112 7.01 -12.17 -11.02
C ARG A 112 8.08 -12.50 -12.08
N MET A 113 9.36 -12.57 -11.68
CA MET A 113 10.51 -12.70 -12.58
C MET A 113 10.46 -11.59 -13.65
N ALA A 114 10.88 -11.86 -14.89
CA ALA A 114 10.75 -10.93 -16.02
C ALA A 114 9.30 -10.83 -16.56
N ARG A 115 8.30 -10.64 -15.68
CA ARG A 115 6.90 -10.36 -16.03
C ARG A 115 6.39 -9.15 -15.25
N LEU A 116 5.33 -8.54 -15.74
CA LEU A 116 4.57 -7.56 -14.96
C LEU A 116 3.85 -8.25 -13.78
N HIS A 117 3.20 -9.39 -14.04
CA HIS A 117 2.29 -10.03 -13.08
C HIS A 117 2.72 -11.44 -12.68
N VAL A 118 2.34 -11.86 -11.47
CA VAL A 118 2.34 -13.28 -11.07
C VAL A 118 1.05 -13.91 -11.59
N HIS A 119 1.17 -14.96 -12.41
CA HIS A 119 0.01 -15.62 -13.01
C HIS A 119 -0.58 -16.65 -12.03
N PHE A 120 -1.88 -16.58 -11.81
CA PHE A 120 -2.68 -17.62 -11.17
C PHE A 120 -3.63 -18.26 -12.22
N SER A 121 -4.11 -19.46 -11.92
CA SER A 121 -5.09 -20.21 -12.72
C SER A 121 -6.44 -20.19 -12.02
N SER A 122 -7.52 -20.00 -12.79
CA SER A 122 -8.91 -20.02 -12.34
C SER A 122 -9.49 -21.44 -12.18
N GLY A 123 -8.63 -22.44 -11.98
CA GLY A 123 -8.95 -23.87 -12.02
C GLY A 123 -7.70 -24.74 -11.80
N LEU A 124 -7.90 -26.02 -11.50
CA LEU A 124 -6.85 -26.96 -11.10
C LEU A 124 -6.10 -27.55 -12.32
N PRO A 125 -4.88 -28.08 -12.13
CA PRO A 125 -4.23 -28.89 -13.17
C PRO A 125 -5.12 -30.08 -13.55
N LEU A 126 -5.25 -30.33 -14.86
CA LEU A 126 -6.11 -31.36 -15.49
C LEU A 126 -7.61 -31.01 -15.58
N ASP A 127 -8.09 -29.91 -15.00
CA ASP A 127 -9.42 -29.40 -15.34
C ASP A 127 -9.47 -28.99 -16.81
N GLY A 128 -10.43 -29.53 -17.57
CA GLY A 128 -10.52 -29.35 -19.02
C GLY A 128 -10.73 -27.91 -19.51
N GLY A 129 -11.08 -26.99 -18.59
CA GLY A 129 -11.21 -25.55 -18.86
C GLY A 129 -9.90 -24.75 -18.74
N VAL A 130 -8.80 -25.33 -18.25
CA VAL A 130 -7.55 -24.58 -18.00
C VAL A 130 -6.69 -24.52 -19.26
N ILE A 131 -7.02 -23.56 -20.13
CA ILE A 131 -6.38 -23.34 -21.44
C ILE A 131 -4.91 -22.89 -21.30
N SER A 132 -4.58 -22.09 -20.28
CA SER A 132 -3.20 -21.67 -19.94
C SER A 132 -3.11 -21.26 -18.46
N GLY A 133 -1.88 -20.96 -18.00
CA GLY A 133 -1.58 -20.45 -16.66
C GLY A 133 -0.85 -21.45 -15.75
N ILE A 134 -1.23 -22.73 -15.81
CA ILE A 134 -0.64 -23.80 -15.00
C ILE A 134 -0.10 -24.94 -15.87
N ARG A 135 0.83 -25.75 -15.34
CA ARG A 135 1.31 -26.97 -16.02
C ARG A 135 0.64 -28.19 -15.41
N GLN A 136 0.24 -29.16 -16.24
CA GLN A 136 -0.38 -30.41 -15.78
C GLN A 136 0.51 -31.26 -14.85
N ASN A 137 1.84 -31.02 -14.83
CA ASN A 137 2.79 -31.78 -14.00
C ASN A 137 3.31 -31.03 -12.76
N VAL A 138 2.66 -29.94 -12.33
CA VAL A 138 2.94 -29.33 -11.02
C VAL A 138 2.57 -30.30 -9.90
N ASN A 139 3.29 -30.24 -8.78
CA ASN A 139 3.02 -31.11 -7.62
C ASN A 139 2.89 -30.34 -6.29
N ILE A 140 2.86 -29.01 -6.35
CA ILE A 140 2.43 -28.12 -5.28
C ILE A 140 1.49 -27.07 -5.88
N LEU A 141 0.38 -26.78 -5.20
CA LEU A 141 -0.51 -25.68 -5.51
C LEU A 141 -0.46 -24.66 -4.37
N ILE A 142 -0.27 -23.39 -4.71
CA ILE A 142 -0.37 -22.27 -3.79
C ILE A 142 -1.72 -21.61 -4.06
N HIS A 143 -2.64 -21.74 -3.10
CA HIS A 143 -3.99 -21.20 -3.21
C HIS A 143 -4.05 -19.77 -2.68
N LEU A 144 -4.50 -18.82 -3.50
CA LEU A 144 -4.88 -17.49 -3.05
C LEU A 144 -6.34 -17.52 -2.59
N ASP A 145 -6.57 -17.26 -1.31
CA ASP A 145 -7.91 -17.06 -0.77
C ASP A 145 -8.46 -15.72 -1.28
N VAL A 146 -9.19 -15.78 -2.41
CA VAL A 146 -9.77 -14.59 -3.07
C VAL A 146 -10.72 -13.84 -2.14
N SER A 147 -11.45 -14.55 -1.27
CA SER A 147 -12.33 -13.91 -0.27
C SER A 147 -11.53 -13.08 0.73
N LYS A 148 -10.42 -13.62 1.28
CA LYS A 148 -9.53 -12.85 2.16
C LYS A 148 -8.72 -11.78 1.43
N ALA A 149 -8.40 -11.97 0.15
CA ALA A 149 -7.67 -10.99 -0.65
C ALA A 149 -8.53 -9.76 -1.01
N LEU A 150 -9.84 -9.94 -1.22
CA LEU A 150 -10.81 -8.87 -1.48
C LEU A 150 -11.40 -8.25 -0.20
N LYS A 151 -11.26 -8.90 0.97
CA LYS A 151 -11.68 -8.35 2.26
C LYS A 151 -10.71 -7.27 2.73
N GLY A 152 -11.15 -6.01 2.70
CA GLY A 152 -10.52 -4.94 3.46
C GLY A 152 -10.59 -5.20 4.97
N PRO A 153 -9.69 -4.63 5.79
CA PRO A 153 -9.77 -4.72 7.25
C PRO A 153 -11.07 -4.08 7.77
N LEU A 154 -11.60 -4.61 8.87
CA LEU A 154 -12.76 -4.03 9.54
C LEU A 154 -12.44 -2.61 10.04
N GLY A 155 -13.48 -1.79 10.22
CA GLY A 155 -13.35 -0.39 10.61
C GLY A 155 -12.81 0.57 9.52
N GLN A 156 -12.03 0.08 8.54
CA GLN A 156 -11.46 0.95 7.48
C GLN A 156 -12.55 1.61 6.63
N GLY A 157 -13.58 0.86 6.22
CA GLY A 157 -14.63 1.36 5.33
C GLY A 157 -15.41 2.58 5.88
N ILE A 158 -15.66 2.63 7.19
CA ILE A 158 -16.28 3.83 7.82
C ILE A 158 -15.29 4.99 7.87
N ALA A 159 -14.00 4.77 8.16
CA ALA A 159 -13.00 5.83 8.09
C ALA A 159 -12.82 6.38 6.66
N ASN A 160 -12.86 5.51 5.64
CA ASN A 160 -12.85 5.94 4.24
C ASN A 160 -14.12 6.74 3.89
N ALA A 161 -15.30 6.34 4.38
CA ALA A 161 -16.54 7.08 4.18
C ALA A 161 -16.52 8.48 4.83
N VAL A 162 -15.87 8.63 6.00
CA VAL A 162 -15.62 9.95 6.61
C VAL A 162 -14.71 10.81 5.71
N GLY A 163 -13.69 10.22 5.07
CA GLY A 163 -12.84 10.90 4.09
C GLY A 163 -13.58 11.33 2.82
N LEU A 164 -14.43 10.46 2.26
CA LEU A 164 -15.28 10.77 1.10
C LEU A 164 -16.26 11.92 1.41
N ALA A 165 -16.86 11.93 2.61
CA ALA A 165 -17.78 12.99 3.04
C ALA A 165 -17.06 14.31 3.39
N LEU A 166 -15.82 14.26 3.89
CA LEU A 166 -14.96 15.44 4.05
C LEU A 166 -14.63 16.04 2.69
N ALA A 167 -14.22 15.22 1.73
CA ALA A 167 -13.91 15.65 0.37
C ALA A 167 -15.12 16.31 -0.32
N GLU A 168 -16.33 15.73 -0.19
CA GLU A 168 -17.57 16.36 -0.67
C GLU A 168 -17.79 17.73 -0.04
N LYS A 169 -17.75 17.81 1.30
CA LYS A 169 -18.03 19.05 2.03
C LYS A 169 -17.02 20.16 1.71
N HIS A 170 -15.74 19.82 1.56
CA HIS A 170 -14.68 20.74 1.14
C HIS A 170 -14.89 21.25 -0.29
N LEU A 171 -15.12 20.35 -1.24
CA LEU A 171 -15.32 20.71 -2.65
C LEU A 171 -16.61 21.51 -2.84
N ALA A 172 -17.69 21.16 -2.14
CA ALA A 172 -18.95 21.89 -2.13
C ALA A 172 -18.75 23.34 -1.67
N ALA A 173 -18.14 23.55 -0.49
CA ALA A 173 -17.90 24.89 0.06
C ALA A 173 -17.05 25.78 -0.85
N ARG A 174 -16.05 25.18 -1.49
CA ARG A 174 -15.07 25.88 -2.33
C ARG A 174 -15.61 26.23 -3.72
N PHE A 175 -16.32 25.28 -4.37
CA PHE A 175 -16.71 25.41 -5.77
C PHE A 175 -18.17 25.80 -6.00
N ASN A 176 -19.11 25.45 -5.12
CA ASN A 176 -20.51 25.87 -5.27
C ASN A 176 -20.64 27.39 -5.13
N LYS A 177 -21.70 27.94 -5.73
CA LYS A 177 -22.09 29.35 -5.64
C LYS A 177 -23.59 29.43 -5.30
N PRO A 178 -24.10 30.55 -4.77
CA PRO A 178 -25.51 30.65 -4.34
C PRO A 178 -26.54 30.37 -5.43
N ASP A 179 -26.13 30.47 -6.69
CA ASP A 179 -26.89 30.25 -7.92
C ASP A 179 -26.55 28.92 -8.64
N ASN A 180 -25.52 28.19 -8.19
CA ASN A 180 -25.04 26.97 -8.86
C ASN A 180 -24.37 25.98 -7.89
N GLU A 181 -25.06 24.87 -7.59
CA GLU A 181 -24.55 23.76 -6.77
C GLU A 181 -23.98 22.65 -7.66
N VAL A 182 -22.67 22.68 -7.90
CA VAL A 182 -21.96 21.74 -8.80
C VAL A 182 -21.47 20.47 -8.08
N VAL A 183 -21.25 20.54 -6.77
CA VAL A 183 -20.90 19.41 -5.91
C VAL A 183 -22.01 19.25 -4.86
N ASN A 184 -22.84 18.24 -5.07
CA ASN A 184 -23.84 17.79 -4.10
C ASN A 184 -24.04 16.28 -4.20
N HIS A 185 -23.48 15.52 -3.26
CA HIS A 185 -23.73 14.08 -3.15
C HIS A 185 -23.67 13.58 -1.71
N CYS A 186 -24.31 12.43 -1.45
CA CYS A 186 -24.26 11.77 -0.13
C CYS A 186 -23.25 10.63 -0.15
N THR A 187 -22.54 10.44 0.96
CA THR A 187 -21.75 9.23 1.21
C THR A 187 -22.58 8.26 2.04
N TYR A 188 -22.79 7.05 1.53
CA TYR A 188 -23.44 5.97 2.27
C TYR A 188 -22.41 4.90 2.63
N VAL A 189 -22.55 4.31 3.81
CA VAL A 189 -21.73 3.18 4.26
C VAL A 189 -22.58 2.18 5.04
N ILE A 190 -22.34 0.89 4.83
CA ILE A 190 -22.94 -0.20 5.61
C ILE A 190 -21.83 -0.81 6.48
N LEU A 191 -22.13 -1.04 7.75
CA LEU A 191 -21.21 -1.61 8.72
C LEU A 191 -21.94 -2.56 9.69
N GLY A 192 -21.27 -3.61 10.16
CA GLY A 192 -21.80 -4.55 11.16
C GLY A 192 -21.06 -4.45 12.49
N ASP A 193 -21.41 -5.28 13.47
CA ASP A 193 -20.89 -5.21 14.85
C ASP A 193 -19.36 -5.18 14.93
N GLY A 194 -18.66 -6.00 14.11
CA GLY A 194 -17.20 -6.02 14.07
C GLY A 194 -16.54 -4.71 13.60
N TYR A 195 -17.25 -3.83 12.89
CA TYR A 195 -16.77 -2.46 12.63
C TYR A 195 -16.94 -1.57 13.86
N GLN A 196 -18.01 -1.75 14.63
CA GLN A 196 -18.32 -0.93 15.80
C GLN A 196 -17.39 -1.21 16.98
N MET A 197 -16.82 -2.42 17.07
CA MET A 197 -15.79 -2.81 18.04
C MET A 197 -14.41 -2.23 17.72
N GLU A 198 -14.10 -2.02 16.44
CA GLU A 198 -12.76 -1.59 15.97
C GLU A 198 -12.48 -0.12 16.32
N GLY A 199 -11.35 0.15 16.99
CA GLY A 199 -11.01 1.48 17.53
C GLY A 199 -10.97 2.59 16.47
N ILE A 200 -10.53 2.27 15.25
CA ILE A 200 -10.53 3.19 14.10
C ILE A 200 -11.93 3.75 13.78
N SER A 201 -13.00 2.99 14.04
CA SER A 201 -14.37 3.48 13.84
C SER A 201 -14.71 4.59 14.83
N SER A 202 -14.35 4.41 16.10
CA SER A 202 -14.52 5.41 17.16
C SER A 202 -13.72 6.68 16.89
N GLU A 203 -12.48 6.54 16.40
CA GLU A 203 -11.64 7.66 15.96
C GLU A 203 -12.32 8.45 14.82
N ALA A 204 -12.71 7.78 13.74
CA ALA A 204 -13.28 8.41 12.56
C ALA A 204 -14.68 8.98 12.82
N CYS A 205 -15.55 8.28 13.56
CA CYS A 205 -16.89 8.77 13.90
C CYS A 205 -16.84 9.96 14.87
N SER A 206 -15.89 9.98 15.81
CA SER A 206 -15.65 11.15 16.66
C SER A 206 -15.29 12.40 15.83
N LEU A 207 -14.48 12.24 14.79
CA LEU A 207 -14.16 13.33 13.85
C LEU A 207 -15.34 13.74 12.96
N ALA A 208 -16.09 12.78 12.42
CA ALA A 208 -17.23 13.05 11.54
C ALA A 208 -18.35 13.87 12.24
N GLY A 209 -18.61 13.57 13.51
CA GLY A 209 -19.56 14.32 14.33
C GLY A 209 -19.05 15.72 14.69
N HIS A 210 -17.77 15.84 15.10
CA HIS A 210 -17.10 17.12 15.34
C HIS A 210 -17.15 18.05 14.11
N TRP A 211 -16.88 17.52 12.91
CA TRP A 211 -16.93 18.27 11.65
C TRP A 211 -18.35 18.49 11.08
N GLY A 212 -19.38 17.88 11.67
CA GLY A 212 -20.77 17.97 11.21
C GLY A 212 -20.94 17.56 9.74
N LEU A 213 -20.52 16.33 9.40
CA LEU A 213 -20.59 15.79 8.04
C LEU A 213 -22.01 15.29 7.68
N GLY A 214 -23.01 16.18 7.63
CA GLY A 214 -24.42 15.82 7.44
C GLY A 214 -24.84 15.21 6.09
N LYS A 215 -23.90 15.00 5.16
CA LYS A 215 -24.13 14.17 3.96
C LYS A 215 -23.58 12.73 4.09
N LEU A 216 -23.03 12.37 5.25
CA LEU A 216 -22.63 11.00 5.61
C LEU A 216 -23.79 10.29 6.32
N VAL A 217 -24.23 9.17 5.74
CA VAL A 217 -25.29 8.31 6.30
C VAL A 217 -24.75 6.88 6.45
N ALA A 218 -24.68 6.40 7.68
CA ALA A 218 -24.18 5.09 8.02
C ALA A 218 -25.32 4.14 8.42
N PHE A 219 -25.39 2.96 7.82
CA PHE A 219 -26.32 1.90 8.19
C PHE A 219 -25.59 0.84 9.00
N TYR A 220 -25.91 0.76 10.29
CA TYR A 220 -25.40 -0.29 11.16
C TYR A 220 -26.35 -1.49 11.10
N ASP A 221 -25.89 -2.58 10.49
CA ASP A 221 -26.51 -3.89 10.54
C ASP A 221 -26.37 -4.48 11.95
N GLY A 222 -27.32 -4.16 12.82
CA GLY A 222 -27.38 -4.62 14.20
C GLY A 222 -28.03 -5.99 14.26
N ASN A 223 -27.30 -7.02 13.83
CA ASN A 223 -27.78 -8.40 13.71
C ASN A 223 -27.42 -9.29 14.93
N HIS A 224 -26.67 -8.76 15.89
CA HIS A 224 -26.25 -9.40 17.14
C HIS A 224 -25.35 -10.64 17.00
N ILE A 225 -24.76 -10.90 15.83
CA ILE A 225 -23.91 -12.06 15.55
C ILE A 225 -22.53 -11.65 15.01
N SER A 226 -21.51 -12.03 15.77
CA SER A 226 -20.09 -11.96 15.38
C SER A 226 -19.59 -13.30 14.81
N VAL A 227 -18.28 -13.40 14.54
CA VAL A 227 -17.62 -14.67 14.16
C VAL A 227 -17.68 -15.69 15.30
N ASP A 228 -17.52 -15.25 16.55
CA ASP A 228 -17.38 -16.12 17.72
C ASP A 228 -18.73 -16.53 18.35
N GLY A 229 -19.84 -15.99 17.83
CA GLY A 229 -21.18 -16.22 18.37
C GLY A 229 -21.95 -14.92 18.59
N ASP A 230 -22.84 -14.93 19.58
CA ASP A 230 -23.61 -13.75 19.97
C ASP A 230 -22.71 -12.62 20.45
N THR A 231 -23.04 -11.39 20.04
CA THR A 231 -22.42 -10.14 20.52
C THR A 231 -22.36 -10.02 22.04
N GLU A 232 -23.32 -10.57 22.80
CA GLU A 232 -23.30 -10.52 24.28
C GLU A 232 -22.01 -11.06 24.90
N THR A 233 -21.28 -11.93 24.18
CA THR A 233 -20.00 -12.52 24.60
C THR A 233 -18.89 -11.46 24.82
N ALA A 234 -18.91 -10.35 24.07
CA ALA A 234 -17.81 -9.37 24.06
C ALA A 234 -18.23 -7.91 23.77
N PHE A 235 -19.49 -7.65 23.40
CA PHE A 235 -19.95 -6.36 22.88
C PHE A 235 -21.38 -6.07 23.33
N THR A 236 -21.50 -5.41 24.50
CA THR A 236 -22.76 -5.12 25.20
C THR A 236 -22.99 -3.62 25.46
N GLU A 237 -22.23 -2.75 24.78
CA GLU A 237 -22.35 -1.30 24.88
C GLU A 237 -23.55 -0.73 24.09
N ASP A 238 -24.05 0.44 24.51
CA ASP A 238 -25.04 1.19 23.72
C ASP A 238 -24.34 2.02 22.63
N VAL A 239 -24.23 1.40 21.45
CA VAL A 239 -23.72 2.01 20.23
C VAL A 239 -24.45 3.31 19.86
N SER A 240 -25.75 3.41 20.15
CA SER A 240 -26.56 4.60 19.84
C SER A 240 -26.14 5.76 20.73
N ALA A 241 -26.08 5.53 22.06
CA ALA A 241 -25.60 6.52 23.02
C ALA A 241 -24.13 6.93 22.75
N ARG A 242 -23.26 6.00 22.31
CA ARG A 242 -21.88 6.32 21.90
C ARG A 242 -21.83 7.25 20.67
N PHE A 243 -22.67 7.02 19.67
CA PHE A 243 -22.74 7.89 18.48
C PHE A 243 -23.38 9.24 18.78
N GLU A 244 -24.39 9.30 19.66
CA GLU A 244 -24.93 10.56 20.19
C GLU A 244 -23.86 11.37 20.93
N ALA A 245 -23.02 10.71 21.74
CA ALA A 245 -21.88 11.33 22.41
C ALA A 245 -20.79 11.81 21.44
N TYR A 246 -20.65 11.20 20.26
CA TYR A 246 -19.83 11.72 19.16
C TYR A 246 -20.49 12.90 18.41
N GLY A 247 -21.75 13.24 18.68
CA GLY A 247 -22.47 14.33 18.04
C GLY A 247 -23.24 13.94 16.78
N TRP A 248 -23.45 12.65 16.53
CA TRP A 248 -24.25 12.17 15.38
C TRP A 248 -25.75 12.40 15.58
N HIS A 249 -26.52 12.19 14.52
CA HIS A 249 -27.96 11.88 14.60
C HIS A 249 -28.15 10.36 14.64
N THR A 250 -29.13 9.87 15.40
CA THR A 250 -29.36 8.44 15.62
C THR A 250 -30.79 8.04 15.26
N LEU A 251 -30.90 6.99 14.46
CA LEU A 251 -32.17 6.42 13.98
C LEU A 251 -32.17 4.91 14.23
N TRP A 252 -33.35 4.32 14.45
CA TRP A 252 -33.48 2.89 14.66
C TRP A 252 -34.64 2.29 13.85
N ALA A 253 -34.31 1.68 12.71
CA ALA A 253 -35.21 0.83 11.96
C ALA A 253 -35.30 -0.54 12.68
N LYS A 254 -36.39 -0.76 13.41
CA LYS A 254 -36.58 -1.93 14.28
C LYS A 254 -36.88 -3.24 13.53
N ASN A 255 -37.15 -3.17 12.24
CA ASN A 255 -37.37 -4.34 11.37
C ASN A 255 -36.67 -4.11 10.01
N GLY A 256 -35.37 -4.36 9.95
CA GLY A 256 -34.61 -4.30 8.69
C GLY A 256 -34.95 -5.41 7.69
N ASN A 257 -35.56 -6.51 8.16
CA ASN A 257 -35.87 -7.67 7.33
C ASN A 257 -37.03 -7.38 6.35
N THR A 258 -38.09 -6.69 6.80
CA THR A 258 -39.28 -6.38 5.98
C THR A 258 -39.83 -4.95 6.13
N GLY A 259 -39.28 -4.12 7.01
CA GLY A 259 -39.69 -2.72 7.23
C GLY A 259 -39.16 -1.76 6.15
N TYR A 260 -39.48 -2.02 4.88
CA TYR A 260 -38.93 -1.26 3.75
C TYR A 260 -39.28 0.23 3.80
N ASP A 261 -40.44 0.59 4.34
CA ASP A 261 -40.87 1.98 4.50
C ASP A 261 -40.23 2.66 5.71
N ASP A 262 -39.97 1.93 6.81
CA ASP A 262 -39.15 2.43 7.93
C ASP A 262 -37.75 2.83 7.45
N ILE A 263 -37.13 2.00 6.59
CA ILE A 263 -35.83 2.29 5.98
C ILE A 263 -35.90 3.51 5.05
N ARG A 264 -36.97 3.66 4.26
CA ARG A 264 -37.16 4.81 3.35
C ARG A 264 -37.32 6.12 4.11
N GLU A 265 -38.14 6.12 5.17
CA GLU A 265 -38.34 7.29 6.02
C GLU A 265 -37.08 7.62 6.84
N ALA A 266 -36.35 6.62 7.35
CA ALA A 266 -35.05 6.85 7.99
C ALA A 266 -34.01 7.49 7.04
N ILE A 267 -33.93 7.04 5.77
CA ILE A 267 -33.06 7.66 4.75
C ILE A 267 -33.46 9.10 4.42
N LYS A 268 -34.77 9.38 4.43
CA LYS A 268 -35.34 10.71 4.19
C LYS A 268 -35.09 11.65 5.37
N GLU A 269 -35.20 11.18 6.61
CA GLU A 269 -34.87 11.95 7.81
C GLU A 269 -33.35 12.19 7.92
N ALA A 270 -32.53 11.17 7.67
CA ALA A 270 -31.06 11.29 7.63
C ALA A 270 -30.57 12.36 6.64
N LYS A 271 -31.32 12.61 5.56
CA LYS A 271 -31.04 13.70 4.59
C LYS A 271 -31.58 15.06 5.00
N ALA A 272 -32.55 15.11 5.91
CA ALA A 272 -33.07 16.36 6.46
C ALA A 272 -32.15 16.94 7.54
N VAL A 273 -31.41 16.08 8.26
CA VAL A 273 -30.41 16.50 9.27
C VAL A 273 -29.07 16.80 8.60
N THR A 274 -28.97 18.00 8.02
CA THR A 274 -27.82 18.42 7.20
C THR A 274 -26.58 18.85 7.99
N ASP A 275 -26.66 18.96 9.32
CA ASP A 275 -25.58 19.50 10.17
C ASP A 275 -24.85 18.44 11.04
N LYS A 276 -25.33 17.19 11.03
CA LYS A 276 -24.74 16.05 11.74
C LYS A 276 -24.72 14.81 10.85
N PRO A 277 -23.64 13.99 10.84
CA PRO A 277 -23.70 12.68 10.21
C PRO A 277 -24.76 11.80 10.91
N THR A 278 -25.43 10.92 10.17
CA THR A 278 -26.53 10.10 10.70
C THR A 278 -26.17 8.61 10.76
N LEU A 279 -26.37 7.98 11.93
CA LEU A 279 -26.32 6.54 12.11
C LEU A 279 -27.74 5.99 12.15
N THR A 280 -28.09 5.16 11.17
CA THR A 280 -29.30 4.33 11.22
C THR A 280 -28.91 2.94 11.70
N LYS A 281 -29.25 2.59 12.95
CA LYS A 281 -29.25 1.19 13.40
C LYS A 281 -30.40 0.47 12.71
N VAL A 282 -30.09 -0.59 11.99
CA VAL A 282 -31.06 -1.45 11.29
C VAL A 282 -31.00 -2.81 11.97
N ALA A 283 -32.06 -3.18 12.68
CA ALA A 283 -32.13 -4.50 13.33
C ALA A 283 -32.53 -5.56 12.29
N THR A 284 -31.61 -6.46 11.95
CA THR A 284 -31.84 -7.54 10.99
C THR A 284 -31.72 -8.91 11.67
N THR A 285 -31.88 -9.98 10.91
CA THR A 285 -31.50 -11.33 11.31
C THR A 285 -30.44 -11.85 10.34
N ILE A 286 -29.22 -12.14 10.81
CA ILE A 286 -28.18 -12.67 9.92
C ILE A 286 -28.66 -13.97 9.25
N GLY A 287 -28.51 -14.07 7.93
CA GLY A 287 -29.02 -15.20 7.15
C GLY A 287 -30.54 -15.31 7.08
N TYR A 288 -31.29 -14.20 7.24
CA TYR A 288 -32.75 -14.16 7.13
C TYR A 288 -33.26 -14.96 5.93
N GLY A 289 -34.28 -15.80 6.18
CA GLY A 289 -34.82 -16.75 5.21
C GLY A 289 -34.27 -18.17 5.32
N SER A 290 -33.09 -18.40 5.90
CA SER A 290 -32.59 -19.76 6.17
C SER A 290 -33.31 -20.39 7.38
N PRO A 291 -34.08 -21.48 7.21
CA PRO A 291 -34.87 -22.04 8.31
C PRO A 291 -34.04 -22.73 9.40
N LYS A 292 -32.74 -23.01 9.19
CA LYS A 292 -31.88 -23.68 10.20
C LYS A 292 -30.56 -22.95 10.52
N LYS A 293 -30.16 -21.94 9.75
CA LYS A 293 -28.92 -21.17 9.99
C LYS A 293 -29.13 -19.68 10.20
N ALA A 294 -30.35 -19.15 10.05
CA ALA A 294 -30.62 -17.76 10.45
C ALA A 294 -30.32 -17.54 11.94
N ASN A 295 -29.89 -16.34 12.32
CA ASN A 295 -29.55 -15.96 13.70
C ASN A 295 -28.43 -16.82 14.33
N SER A 296 -27.40 -17.16 13.54
CA SER A 296 -26.28 -18.00 13.97
C SER A 296 -24.97 -17.57 13.31
N TYR A 297 -23.85 -17.64 14.05
CA TYR A 297 -22.50 -17.46 13.49
C TYR A 297 -22.20 -18.45 12.33
N SER A 298 -22.92 -19.57 12.26
CA SER A 298 -22.75 -20.60 11.22
C SER A 298 -23.17 -20.19 9.79
N VAL A 299 -23.81 -19.02 9.62
CA VAL A 299 -24.06 -18.40 8.30
C VAL A 299 -23.11 -17.22 7.99
N HIS A 300 -22.36 -16.71 8.96
CA HIS A 300 -21.50 -15.53 8.77
C HIS A 300 -20.39 -15.75 7.72
N GLY A 301 -19.63 -16.84 7.87
CA GLY A 301 -18.37 -17.05 7.13
C GLY A 301 -18.35 -18.24 6.18
N GLY A 302 -19.45 -18.98 6.02
CA GLY A 302 -19.49 -20.23 5.29
C GLY A 302 -20.77 -20.43 4.50
N ALA A 303 -20.68 -21.10 3.36
CA ALA A 303 -21.83 -21.38 2.50
C ALA A 303 -22.93 -22.16 3.25
N LEU A 304 -24.19 -21.87 2.94
CA LEU A 304 -25.35 -22.56 3.54
C LEU A 304 -25.25 -24.09 3.35
N GLY A 305 -24.82 -24.54 2.17
CA GLY A 305 -24.77 -25.95 1.77
C GLY A 305 -26.08 -26.38 1.08
N THR A 306 -26.00 -27.30 0.13
CA THR A 306 -27.10 -27.62 -0.82
C THR A 306 -28.46 -27.85 -0.17
N LYS A 307 -28.53 -28.70 0.86
CA LYS A 307 -29.78 -28.99 1.60
C LYS A 307 -30.40 -27.78 2.29
N GLU A 308 -29.58 -26.82 2.72
CA GLU A 308 -30.05 -25.61 3.39
C GLU A 308 -30.36 -24.50 2.38
N VAL A 309 -29.67 -24.44 1.24
CA VAL A 309 -30.08 -23.61 0.08
C VAL A 309 -31.46 -24.02 -0.41
N GLU A 310 -31.72 -25.33 -0.56
CA GLU A 310 -33.04 -25.85 -0.95
C GLU A 310 -34.12 -25.45 0.08
N ALA A 311 -33.88 -25.70 1.37
CA ALA A 311 -34.81 -25.32 2.44
C ALA A 311 -35.03 -23.79 2.54
N THR A 312 -33.99 -22.98 2.30
CA THR A 312 -34.08 -21.51 2.25
C THR A 312 -34.96 -21.05 1.09
N ARG A 313 -34.80 -21.65 -0.10
CA ARG A 313 -35.63 -21.35 -1.28
C ARG A 313 -37.09 -21.73 -1.07
N GLN A 314 -37.36 -22.87 -0.44
CA GLN A 314 -38.71 -23.28 -0.07
C GLN A 314 -39.33 -22.31 0.95
N ASN A 315 -38.58 -21.93 1.99
CA ASN A 315 -39.04 -21.00 3.04
C ASN A 315 -39.30 -19.57 2.53
N LEU A 316 -38.49 -19.09 1.58
CA LEU A 316 -38.68 -17.79 0.92
C LEU A 316 -39.67 -17.82 -0.25
N GLY A 317 -40.24 -18.98 -0.60
CA GLY A 317 -41.13 -19.12 -1.75
C GLY A 317 -40.46 -18.79 -3.10
N TRP A 318 -39.17 -19.08 -3.25
CA TRP A 318 -38.34 -18.69 -4.40
C TRP A 318 -38.17 -19.84 -5.41
N PRO A 319 -38.95 -19.88 -6.51
CA PRO A 319 -38.89 -20.97 -7.49
C PRO A 319 -37.70 -20.86 -8.46
N TYR A 320 -37.23 -19.64 -8.76
CA TYR A 320 -36.29 -19.37 -9.85
C TYR A 320 -34.93 -20.05 -9.65
N GLU A 321 -34.41 -20.73 -10.67
CA GLU A 321 -33.16 -21.50 -10.63
C GLU A 321 -31.92 -20.70 -10.14
N PRO A 322 -30.82 -21.37 -9.73
CA PRO A 322 -29.59 -20.70 -9.33
C PRO A 322 -29.13 -19.62 -10.33
N PHE A 323 -28.76 -18.44 -9.81
CA PHE A 323 -28.36 -17.26 -10.57
C PHE A 323 -29.44 -16.67 -11.52
N CYS A 324 -30.68 -17.14 -11.46
CA CYS A 324 -31.80 -16.51 -12.18
C CYS A 324 -32.26 -15.23 -11.47
N VAL A 325 -32.17 -14.09 -12.18
CA VAL A 325 -32.82 -12.83 -11.80
C VAL A 325 -34.12 -12.71 -12.60
N PRO A 326 -35.30 -12.60 -11.96
CA PRO A 326 -36.58 -12.42 -12.64
C PRO A 326 -36.59 -11.19 -13.57
N GLU A 327 -37.26 -11.29 -14.72
CA GLU A 327 -37.16 -10.24 -15.76
C GLU A 327 -37.85 -8.92 -15.36
N ASP A 328 -38.86 -8.97 -14.48
CA ASP A 328 -39.49 -7.80 -13.86
C ASP A 328 -38.51 -7.08 -12.91
N VAL A 329 -37.77 -7.84 -12.09
CA VAL A 329 -36.69 -7.31 -11.24
C VAL A 329 -35.58 -6.71 -12.11
N LYS A 330 -35.13 -7.42 -13.14
CA LYS A 330 -34.11 -6.96 -14.09
C LYS A 330 -34.56 -5.70 -14.85
N SER A 331 -35.83 -5.62 -15.24
CA SER A 331 -36.44 -4.43 -15.85
C SER A 331 -36.49 -3.25 -14.88
N HIS A 332 -36.83 -3.48 -13.61
CA HIS A 332 -36.81 -2.43 -12.58
C HIS A 332 -35.41 -1.82 -12.37
N TRP A 333 -34.35 -2.64 -12.44
CA TRP A 333 -32.97 -2.19 -12.26
C TRP A 333 -32.30 -1.67 -13.55
N SER A 334 -32.73 -2.08 -14.74
CA SER A 334 -32.10 -1.67 -16.01
C SER A 334 -32.19 -0.16 -16.30
N ARG A 335 -33.16 0.54 -15.70
CA ARG A 335 -33.35 2.00 -15.78
C ARG A 335 -32.14 2.85 -15.33
N HIS A 336 -31.14 2.23 -14.71
CA HIS A 336 -29.98 2.93 -14.14
C HIS A 336 -28.79 3.11 -15.12
N VAL A 337 -28.95 2.77 -16.40
CA VAL A 337 -27.87 2.87 -17.42
C VAL A 337 -28.34 3.57 -18.71
N PRO A 338 -27.71 4.68 -19.17
CA PRO A 338 -26.90 5.65 -18.42
C PRO A 338 -27.30 7.13 -18.67
N ARG A 339 -26.88 8.03 -17.76
CA ARG A 339 -26.66 9.46 -18.04
C ARG A 339 -25.39 9.89 -17.30
N GLY A 340 -24.32 10.25 -18.03
CA GLY A 340 -23.08 10.73 -17.42
C GLY A 340 -21.86 10.63 -18.33
N THR A 341 -21.64 11.65 -19.17
CA THR A 341 -20.43 11.80 -20.01
C THR A 341 -20.12 13.28 -20.28
N ALA A 342 -19.17 13.84 -19.53
CA ALA A 342 -18.47 15.10 -19.80
C ALA A 342 -17.16 15.16 -18.96
N LEU A 343 -16.15 15.91 -19.42
CA LEU A 343 -14.80 16.07 -18.82
C LEU A 343 -14.70 17.48 -18.12
N GLU A 344 -13.60 18.05 -17.58
CA GLU A 344 -12.16 18.03 -17.98
C GLU A 344 -11.18 18.53 -16.86
N LYS A 345 -9.99 19.10 -17.17
CA LYS A 345 -8.77 19.22 -16.30
C LYS A 345 -8.18 20.67 -16.18
N TYR A 346 -7.05 20.91 -15.46
CA TYR A 346 -5.87 21.82 -15.79
C TYR A 346 -4.78 21.93 -14.65
N THR A 347 -3.74 22.83 -14.73
CA THR A 347 -2.31 22.62 -14.29
C THR A 347 -1.63 23.64 -13.26
N ALA A 348 -0.29 23.57 -13.01
CA ALA A 348 0.41 23.89 -11.72
C ALA A 348 1.84 24.61 -11.73
N GLU A 349 2.75 24.26 -10.77
CA GLU A 349 4.19 24.67 -10.47
C GLU A 349 4.45 26.00 -9.68
N CYS A 350 5.45 26.28 -8.78
CA CYS A 350 6.53 25.64 -7.92
C CYS A 350 7.10 26.72 -6.89
N THR A 351 8.02 26.66 -5.86
CA THR A 351 8.78 25.75 -4.89
C THR A 351 9.68 26.64 -3.92
N GLU A 352 10.53 26.32 -2.89
CA GLU A 352 10.65 25.42 -1.68
C GLU A 352 11.89 25.80 -0.74
N ALA A 353 11.98 25.47 0.59
CA ALA A 353 13.21 25.67 1.45
C ALA A 353 13.36 24.94 2.86
N SER A 354 14.57 24.48 3.25
CA SER A 354 15.12 24.02 4.60
C SER A 354 14.49 22.93 5.58
N THR A 355 14.91 21.63 5.49
CA THR A 355 14.88 20.46 6.46
C THR A 355 13.53 19.88 7.01
N ARG A 356 13.27 19.61 8.31
CA ARG A 356 11.86 19.26 8.75
C ARG A 356 10.93 20.46 8.65
N ASN A 357 11.52 21.64 8.57
CA ASN A 357 10.85 22.85 8.12
C ASN A 357 10.78 22.93 6.56
N LEU A 358 11.37 21.99 5.77
CA LEU A 358 11.00 21.73 4.36
C LEU A 358 9.74 20.93 4.31
N SER A 359 9.55 19.94 5.19
CA SER A 359 8.22 19.37 5.31
C SER A 359 7.21 20.50 5.53
N GLN A 360 7.47 21.46 6.43
CA GLN A 360 6.66 22.68 6.47
C GLN A 360 6.64 23.49 5.16
N GLN A 361 7.79 23.82 4.56
CA GLN A 361 7.87 24.78 3.44
C GLN A 361 7.41 24.16 2.10
N CYS A 362 7.81 22.95 1.74
CA CYS A 362 7.16 22.14 0.69
C CYS A 362 5.64 22.06 0.91
N LEU A 363 5.17 21.68 2.11
CA LEU A 363 3.74 21.70 2.42
C LEU A 363 3.11 23.10 2.29
N ASN A 364 3.85 24.21 2.36
CA ASN A 364 3.33 25.56 2.18
C ASN A 364 3.42 26.10 0.74
N GLU A 365 4.35 25.58 -0.08
CA GLU A 365 4.47 25.92 -1.50
C GLU A 365 3.54 25.07 -2.38
N LEU A 366 3.48 23.75 -2.13
CA LEU A 366 2.58 22.81 -2.82
C LEU A 366 1.11 23.29 -2.92
N PRO A 367 0.43 23.78 -1.87
CA PRO A 367 -0.98 24.18 -1.95
C PRO A 367 -1.23 25.45 -2.77
N LYS A 368 -0.21 26.23 -3.12
CA LYS A 368 -0.32 27.37 -4.06
C LYS A 368 -0.54 26.88 -5.50
N VAL A 369 -0.05 25.67 -5.81
CA VAL A 369 0.15 25.18 -7.18
C VAL A 369 -0.61 23.88 -7.46
N LEU A 370 -0.80 23.07 -6.43
CA LEU A 370 -1.70 21.92 -6.38
C LEU A 370 -3.01 22.37 -5.69
N PRO A 371 -4.09 22.66 -6.44
CA PRO A 371 -5.31 23.19 -5.85
C PRO A 371 -5.96 22.20 -4.86
N GLY A 372 -5.90 20.89 -5.12
CA GLY A 372 -6.48 19.85 -4.25
C GLY A 372 -5.56 19.31 -3.16
N PHE A 373 -4.43 19.97 -2.86
CA PHE A 373 -3.55 19.55 -1.76
C PHE A 373 -4.16 19.93 -0.40
N LEU A 374 -4.36 18.97 0.51
CA LEU A 374 -4.92 19.20 1.85
C LEU A 374 -4.43 18.14 2.84
N GLY A 375 -4.52 18.40 4.14
CA GLY A 375 -4.04 17.45 5.14
C GLY A 375 -3.73 18.06 6.49
N GLY A 376 -3.01 17.33 7.33
CA GLY A 376 -2.64 17.81 8.67
C GLY A 376 -1.93 16.78 9.53
N SER A 377 -2.26 16.75 10.82
CA SER A 377 -1.55 15.96 11.84
C SER A 377 -2.46 15.31 12.87
N ALA A 378 -2.00 14.19 13.42
CA ALA A 378 -2.53 13.62 14.64
C ALA A 378 -2.06 14.42 15.87
N ASP A 379 -2.68 15.58 16.11
CA ASP A 379 -2.38 16.57 17.18
C ASP A 379 -0.99 17.25 17.14
N VAL A 380 0.04 16.58 16.62
CA VAL A 380 1.45 17.00 16.67
C VAL A 380 1.83 18.14 15.70
N ALA A 381 0.90 18.96 15.22
CA ALA A 381 1.09 19.96 14.15
C ALA A 381 2.29 20.90 14.35
N SER A 382 2.56 21.27 15.60
CA SER A 382 3.66 22.14 16.04
C SER A 382 5.00 21.42 16.24
N SER A 383 5.00 20.08 16.27
CA SER A 383 6.20 19.23 16.37
C SER A 383 6.58 18.62 15.02
N SER A 384 5.59 18.13 14.26
CA SER A 384 5.74 17.66 12.88
C SER A 384 5.87 18.80 11.86
N MET A 385 5.48 20.01 12.26
CA MET A 385 5.59 21.27 11.50
C MET A 385 4.67 21.33 10.26
N THR A 386 3.52 20.65 10.25
CA THR A 386 2.73 20.40 9.03
C THR A 386 1.53 21.33 8.78
N LEU A 387 1.53 22.55 9.32
CA LEU A 387 0.47 23.54 9.05
C LEU A 387 0.71 24.32 7.73
N LEU A 388 -0.34 24.43 6.92
CA LEU A 388 -0.45 25.27 5.73
C LEU A 388 -0.80 26.70 6.17
N LYS A 389 0.18 27.60 6.26
CA LYS A 389 0.06 28.96 6.82
C LYS A 389 -0.83 29.92 6.02
N MET A 390 -1.19 29.54 4.81
CA MET A 390 -2.10 30.29 3.93
C MET A 390 -3.58 29.98 4.16
N PHE A 391 -3.87 28.98 4.98
CA PHE A 391 -5.21 28.42 5.19
C PHE A 391 -5.47 28.31 6.69
N ASP A 392 -6.73 28.45 7.09
CA ASP A 392 -7.19 28.14 8.42
C ASP A 392 -7.47 26.63 8.56
N ASN A 393 -8.20 26.24 9.61
CA ASN A 393 -8.54 24.85 9.87
C ASN A 393 -9.89 24.47 9.25
N PHE A 394 -9.94 23.30 8.62
CA PHE A 394 -11.17 22.63 8.22
C PHE A 394 -12.03 22.37 9.46
N GLN A 395 -13.21 23.00 9.51
CA GLN A 395 -14.16 22.88 10.61
C GLN A 395 -15.60 22.84 10.08
N LYS A 396 -16.57 22.55 10.97
CA LYS A 396 -18.00 22.50 10.60
C LYS A 396 -18.49 23.75 9.85
N HIS A 397 -17.89 24.90 10.14
CA HIS A 397 -18.26 26.23 9.63
C HIS A 397 -17.22 26.87 8.69
N THR A 398 -16.05 26.25 8.50
CA THR A 398 -15.01 26.65 7.52
C THR A 398 -14.52 25.42 6.70
N PRO A 399 -15.42 24.66 6.04
CA PRO A 399 -15.05 23.46 5.28
C PRO A 399 -14.22 23.72 4.02
N GLU A 400 -14.20 24.94 3.49
CA GLU A 400 -13.36 25.39 2.38
C GLU A 400 -11.85 25.38 2.71
N GLU A 401 -11.49 25.30 4.00
CA GLU A 401 -10.13 25.32 4.49
C GLU A 401 -9.40 23.97 4.37
N ARG A 402 -8.06 24.01 4.50
CA ARG A 402 -7.17 22.93 4.05
C ARG A 402 -6.30 22.27 5.13
N ASN A 403 -6.22 22.84 6.33
CA ASN A 403 -5.60 22.17 7.48
C ASN A 403 -6.63 21.27 8.19
N VAL A 404 -6.38 19.97 8.24
CA VAL A 404 -7.26 18.98 8.87
C VAL A 404 -6.69 18.59 10.24
N CYS A 405 -7.35 19.01 11.32
CA CYS A 405 -6.97 18.67 12.69
C CYS A 405 -7.57 17.31 13.07
N PHE A 406 -6.76 16.25 13.09
CA PHE A 406 -7.23 14.90 13.43
C PHE A 406 -7.25 14.61 14.95
N GLY A 407 -6.47 15.36 15.75
CA GLY A 407 -6.19 15.00 17.15
C GLY A 407 -5.44 13.65 17.26
N VAL A 408 -5.27 13.11 18.47
CA VAL A 408 -4.55 11.83 18.67
C VAL A 408 -5.40 10.65 18.17
N ARG A 409 -5.35 10.41 16.86
CA ARG A 409 -6.22 9.52 16.06
C ARG A 409 -5.50 9.04 14.80
N GLU A 410 -4.27 8.55 14.93
CA GLU A 410 -3.42 8.10 13.84
C GLU A 410 -4.14 7.16 12.86
N HIS A 411 -4.90 6.19 13.37
CA HIS A 411 -5.48 5.14 12.54
C HIS A 411 -6.68 5.67 11.74
N GLY A 412 -7.55 6.44 12.41
CA GLY A 412 -8.66 7.16 11.78
C GLY A 412 -8.17 8.18 10.75
N MET A 413 -7.10 8.91 11.05
CA MET A 413 -6.42 9.83 10.13
C MET A 413 -5.97 9.12 8.85
N GLY A 414 -5.32 7.95 8.97
CA GLY A 414 -4.91 7.14 7.81
C GLY A 414 -6.10 6.69 6.95
N GLY A 415 -7.17 6.20 7.59
CA GLY A 415 -8.39 5.76 6.91
C GLY A 415 -9.15 6.91 6.22
N VAL A 416 -9.19 8.09 6.85
CA VAL A 416 -9.78 9.32 6.28
C VAL A 416 -8.98 9.80 5.06
N CYS A 417 -7.65 9.81 5.12
CA CYS A 417 -6.82 10.18 3.96
C CYS A 417 -6.99 9.23 2.77
N ASN A 418 -7.15 7.92 2.99
CA ASN A 418 -7.52 6.97 1.93
C ASN A 418 -8.86 7.33 1.28
N GLY A 419 -9.86 7.72 2.08
CA GLY A 419 -11.16 8.18 1.57
C GLY A 419 -11.07 9.46 0.73
N ILE A 420 -10.20 10.40 1.12
CA ILE A 420 -9.97 11.66 0.39
C ILE A 420 -9.28 11.38 -0.96
N ALA A 421 -8.23 10.55 -0.99
CA ALA A 421 -7.51 10.19 -2.21
C ALA A 421 -8.42 9.46 -3.23
N LEU A 422 -9.27 8.56 -2.74
CA LEU A 422 -10.19 7.78 -3.56
C LEU A 422 -11.48 8.53 -3.94
N HIS A 423 -11.69 9.75 -3.43
CA HIS A 423 -12.82 10.60 -3.84
C HIS A 423 -12.66 11.13 -5.27
N SER A 424 -11.48 11.65 -5.59
CA SER A 424 -11.19 12.31 -6.86
C SER A 424 -9.68 12.40 -7.09
N PRO A 425 -9.15 12.07 -8.29
CA PRO A 425 -7.71 12.10 -8.59
C PRO A 425 -7.09 13.51 -8.59
N GLY A 426 -7.90 14.56 -8.41
CA GLY A 426 -7.44 15.93 -8.20
C GLY A 426 -7.14 16.30 -6.74
N LEU A 427 -7.49 15.43 -5.77
CA LEU A 427 -7.19 15.63 -4.35
C LEU A 427 -5.91 14.87 -3.97
N VAL A 428 -5.02 15.56 -3.25
CA VAL A 428 -3.72 15.02 -2.81
C VAL A 428 -3.66 15.15 -1.28
N PRO A 429 -4.10 14.13 -0.53
CA PRO A 429 -4.09 14.16 0.91
C PRO A 429 -2.70 13.82 1.49
N TYR A 430 -2.28 14.61 2.48
CA TYR A 430 -1.17 14.25 3.36
C TYR A 430 -1.63 14.11 4.81
N CYS A 431 -0.90 13.33 5.60
CA CYS A 431 -1.10 13.28 7.04
C CYS A 431 0.20 12.97 7.80
N SER A 432 0.25 13.33 9.08
CA SER A 432 1.49 13.32 9.85
C SER A 432 1.34 12.90 11.31
N THR A 433 2.37 12.19 11.79
CA THR A 433 2.62 11.90 13.21
C THR A 433 4.15 11.72 13.41
N TYR A 434 4.57 11.11 14.51
CA TYR A 434 5.93 10.59 14.67
C TYR A 434 6.04 9.20 14.03
N LEU A 435 7.18 8.87 13.42
CA LEU A 435 7.39 7.57 12.77
C LEU A 435 7.18 6.40 13.76
N ALA A 436 7.48 6.59 15.05
CA ALA A 436 7.22 5.58 16.08
C ALA A 436 5.72 5.24 16.26
N PHE A 437 4.82 6.16 15.90
CA PHE A 437 3.37 5.97 15.98
C PHE A 437 2.75 5.53 14.65
N SER A 438 3.53 5.37 13.59
CA SER A 438 3.03 4.80 12.34
C SER A 438 2.50 3.38 12.51
N ASP A 439 2.94 2.64 13.54
CA ASP A 439 2.41 1.32 13.89
C ASP A 439 0.91 1.35 14.25
N TYR A 440 0.40 2.43 14.89
CA TYR A 440 -1.04 2.57 15.17
C TYR A 440 -1.87 2.60 13.89
N MET A 441 -1.34 3.22 12.82
CA MET A 441 -2.04 3.41 11.54
C MET A 441 -1.58 2.47 10.42
N ARG A 442 -0.72 1.49 10.74
CA ARG A 442 -0.03 0.65 9.77
C ARG A 442 -0.95 -0.18 8.89
N ALA A 443 -2.13 -0.57 9.41
CA ALA A 443 -3.16 -1.23 8.60
C ALA A 443 -3.80 -0.28 7.58
N ALA A 444 -4.06 0.98 7.92
CA ALA A 444 -4.54 1.98 6.97
C ALA A 444 -3.49 2.34 5.90
N MET A 445 -2.20 2.48 6.29
CA MET A 445 -1.09 2.66 5.34
C MET A 445 -0.95 1.49 4.36
N ARG A 446 -1.12 0.25 4.85
CA ARG A 446 -1.13 -0.95 4.01
C ARG A 446 -2.36 -1.00 3.09
N VAL A 447 -3.51 -0.47 3.52
CA VAL A 447 -4.68 -0.32 2.65
C VAL A 447 -4.37 0.66 1.51
N SER A 448 -3.70 1.79 1.77
CA SER A 448 -3.31 2.76 0.72
C SER A 448 -2.48 2.10 -0.38
N ALA A 449 -1.51 1.27 0.00
CA ALA A 449 -0.63 0.58 -0.92
C ALA A 449 -1.38 -0.49 -1.73
N LEU A 450 -2.40 -1.12 -1.14
CA LEU A 450 -3.25 -2.12 -1.79
C LEU A 450 -4.34 -1.49 -2.68
N SER A 451 -4.83 -0.29 -2.35
CA SER A 451 -5.90 0.41 -3.07
C SER A 451 -5.42 1.46 -4.06
N GLU A 452 -4.12 1.51 -4.34
CA GLU A 452 -3.47 2.54 -5.18
C GLU A 452 -3.79 3.99 -4.75
N ALA A 453 -3.96 4.24 -3.45
CA ALA A 453 -4.19 5.59 -2.93
C ALA A 453 -2.85 6.29 -2.64
N GLY A 454 -2.50 7.30 -3.44
CA GLY A 454 -1.30 8.15 -3.28
C GLY A 454 -1.36 9.09 -2.08
N VAL A 455 -1.52 8.55 -0.87
CA VAL A 455 -1.45 9.31 0.39
C VAL A 455 0.01 9.61 0.75
N ILE A 456 0.29 10.85 1.13
CA ILE A 456 1.62 11.28 1.57
C ILE A 456 1.71 11.20 3.10
N TYR A 457 2.50 10.25 3.60
CA TYR A 457 2.70 9.96 5.01
C TYR A 457 3.95 10.68 5.54
N VAL A 458 3.73 11.83 6.18
CA VAL A 458 4.77 12.72 6.68
C VAL A 458 5.17 12.32 8.10
N MET A 459 6.19 11.48 8.21
CA MET A 459 6.58 10.80 9.45
C MET A 459 7.85 11.42 10.04
N THR A 460 7.68 12.34 10.99
CA THR A 460 8.82 13.00 11.65
C THR A 460 9.40 12.14 12.79
N HIS A 461 10.50 12.58 13.40
CA HIS A 461 11.09 11.91 14.57
C HIS A 461 11.56 10.47 14.21
N ASP A 462 12.33 10.37 13.12
CA ASP A 462 12.63 9.11 12.40
C ASP A 462 13.64 8.15 13.06
N CYS A 463 14.45 8.59 14.01
CA CYS A 463 15.57 7.81 14.56
C CYS A 463 15.85 8.10 16.04
N ILE A 464 16.93 7.54 16.60
CA ILE A 464 17.32 7.77 18.01
C ILE A 464 17.61 9.26 18.35
N GLY A 465 17.81 10.11 17.33
CA GLY A 465 17.94 11.57 17.43
C GLY A 465 16.72 12.29 18.03
N VAL A 466 15.63 11.56 18.28
CA VAL A 466 14.52 11.98 19.14
C VAL A 466 14.95 12.32 20.57
N GLY A 467 16.09 11.82 21.07
CA GLY A 467 16.67 12.29 22.34
C GLY A 467 15.98 11.75 23.60
N GLU A 468 15.44 12.63 24.43
CA GLU A 468 15.03 12.35 25.82
C GLU A 468 13.72 11.56 25.95
N ASN A 469 12.88 11.51 24.91
CA ASN A 469 11.55 10.89 24.94
C ASN A 469 11.56 9.34 25.14
N GLY A 470 12.73 8.73 25.35
CA GLY A 470 12.88 7.31 25.63
C GLY A 470 12.72 6.38 24.42
N PRO A 471 12.80 5.05 24.62
CA PRO A 471 12.71 4.07 23.53
C PRO A 471 11.33 4.01 22.89
N THR A 472 10.26 4.32 23.62
CA THR A 472 8.86 4.32 23.13
C THR A 472 8.57 5.34 22.02
N HIS A 473 9.49 6.29 21.79
CA HIS A 473 9.38 7.31 20.74
C HIS A 473 10.53 7.22 19.71
N LYS A 474 11.34 6.16 19.73
CA LYS A 474 12.52 6.00 18.87
C LYS A 474 12.29 4.86 17.88
N PRO A 475 12.07 5.17 16.59
CA PRO A 475 11.95 4.13 15.57
C PRO A 475 13.24 3.34 15.42
N ILE A 476 13.14 2.02 15.32
CA ILE A 476 14.27 1.12 15.06
C ILE A 476 13.94 0.25 13.83
N GLU A 477 12.97 -0.63 13.96
CA GLU A 477 12.49 -1.53 12.92
C GLU A 477 11.68 -0.82 11.82
N HIS A 478 11.10 0.34 12.11
CA HIS A 478 10.02 0.98 11.33
C HIS A 478 10.33 1.12 9.84
N LEU A 479 11.54 1.53 9.48
CA LEU A 479 11.97 1.68 8.08
C LEU A 479 11.94 0.32 7.36
N MET A 480 12.58 -0.72 7.91
CA MET A 480 12.53 -2.09 7.38
C MET A 480 11.10 -2.63 7.32
N SER A 481 10.26 -2.19 8.26
CA SER A 481 8.84 -2.52 8.39
C SER A 481 7.99 -1.98 7.22
N PHE A 482 8.43 -0.91 6.56
CA PHE A 482 7.82 -0.33 5.35
C PHE A 482 8.52 -0.76 4.06
N LEU A 483 9.85 -0.94 4.07
CA LEU A 483 10.61 -1.52 2.94
C LEU A 483 10.14 -2.95 2.58
N THR A 484 9.46 -3.63 3.51
CA THR A 484 8.84 -4.95 3.31
C THR A 484 7.35 -4.88 2.98
N MET A 485 6.77 -3.68 2.84
CA MET A 485 5.37 -3.45 2.46
C MET A 485 5.27 -3.22 0.95
N PRO A 486 4.66 -4.13 0.16
CA PRO A 486 4.56 -3.96 -1.28
C PRO A 486 3.76 -2.70 -1.67
N ASN A 487 4.20 -2.01 -2.72
CA ASN A 487 3.61 -0.77 -3.25
C ASN A 487 3.57 0.41 -2.27
N MET A 488 4.57 0.52 -1.40
CA MET A 488 4.84 1.69 -0.54
C MET A 488 6.21 2.27 -0.92
N LEU A 489 6.35 3.58 -1.12
CA LEU A 489 7.67 4.22 -1.23
C LEU A 489 8.18 4.61 0.16
N VAL A 490 9.43 4.27 0.48
CA VAL A 490 10.08 4.69 1.74
C VAL A 490 11.20 5.69 1.42
N LEU A 491 10.92 6.97 1.66
CA LEU A 491 11.79 8.10 1.36
C LEU A 491 12.40 8.63 2.66
N ARG A 492 13.71 8.51 2.83
CA ARG A 492 14.44 9.01 4.01
C ARG A 492 15.50 10.05 3.60
N PRO A 493 15.07 11.29 3.26
CA PRO A 493 15.96 12.33 2.74
C PRO A 493 16.96 12.81 3.79
N ALA A 494 18.22 12.97 3.38
CA ALA A 494 19.30 13.45 4.22
C ALA A 494 19.34 14.97 4.38
N ASP A 495 18.96 15.71 3.34
CA ASP A 495 19.06 17.16 3.34
C ASP A 495 17.89 17.84 2.59
N GLY A 496 18.11 19.09 2.17
CA GLY A 496 17.07 19.90 1.56
C GLY A 496 16.72 19.53 0.12
N ASN A 497 17.74 19.26 -0.70
CA ASN A 497 17.53 18.83 -2.08
C ASN A 497 16.79 17.50 -2.11
N GLU A 498 17.14 16.58 -1.20
CA GLU A 498 16.46 15.30 -1.10
C GLU A 498 15.04 15.40 -0.54
N THR A 499 14.75 16.33 0.38
CA THR A 499 13.39 16.50 0.90
C THR A 499 12.45 17.06 -0.18
N ALA A 500 12.93 18.02 -0.99
CA ALA A 500 12.20 18.51 -2.17
C ALA A 500 11.96 17.38 -3.20
N GLY A 501 13.00 16.59 -3.51
CA GLY A 501 12.87 15.42 -4.38
C GLY A 501 11.86 14.38 -3.86
N ALA A 502 11.84 14.12 -2.55
CA ALA A 502 10.89 13.21 -1.93
C ALA A 502 9.44 13.71 -2.05
N TYR A 503 9.18 15.01 -1.91
CA TYR A 503 7.85 15.58 -2.15
C TYR A 503 7.46 15.56 -3.64
N ARG A 504 8.37 15.86 -4.56
CA ARG A 504 8.15 15.73 -6.02
C ARG A 504 7.79 14.29 -6.40
N VAL A 505 8.55 13.31 -5.93
CA VAL A 505 8.26 11.88 -6.09
C VAL A 505 6.87 11.54 -5.53
N ALA A 506 6.56 11.93 -4.29
CA ALA A 506 5.29 11.59 -3.64
C ALA A 506 4.07 12.18 -4.36
N VAL A 507 4.17 13.43 -4.83
CA VAL A 507 3.11 14.11 -5.61
C VAL A 507 2.90 13.43 -6.98
N LEU A 508 3.98 13.03 -7.66
CA LEU A 508 3.89 12.31 -8.94
C LEU A 508 3.32 10.89 -8.79
N ASN A 509 3.51 10.27 -7.62
CA ASN A 509 3.03 8.92 -7.29
C ASN A 509 1.56 8.93 -6.77
N TRP A 510 0.64 9.60 -7.47
CA TRP A 510 -0.79 9.65 -7.09
C TRP A 510 -1.49 8.27 -6.98
N LYS A 511 -0.87 7.21 -7.54
CA LYS A 511 -1.28 5.79 -7.43
C LYS A 511 -0.51 4.96 -6.38
N ARG A 512 0.44 5.55 -5.65
CA ARG A 512 1.36 4.82 -4.75
C ARG A 512 1.69 5.66 -3.50
N PRO A 513 1.28 5.23 -2.29
CA PRO A 513 1.56 5.99 -1.07
C PRO A 513 3.06 6.12 -0.82
N SER A 514 3.43 7.21 -0.15
CA SER A 514 4.83 7.59 0.09
C SER A 514 5.05 7.96 1.56
N VAL A 515 5.92 7.23 2.24
CA VAL A 515 6.39 7.56 3.60
C VAL A 515 7.62 8.44 3.50
N LEU A 516 7.54 9.65 4.06
CA LEU A 516 8.66 10.57 4.21
C LEU A 516 9.13 10.51 5.67
N ALA A 517 10.27 9.85 5.91
CA ALA A 517 10.89 9.71 7.22
C ALA A 517 11.85 10.88 7.48
N LEU A 518 11.56 11.71 8.49
CA LEU A 518 12.14 13.05 8.66
C LEU A 518 12.72 13.28 10.08
N SER A 519 13.87 13.95 10.17
CA SER A 519 14.62 14.16 11.41
C SER A 519 13.96 15.13 12.41
N ARG A 520 14.24 14.94 13.71
CA ARG A 520 13.98 15.97 14.75
C ARG A 520 15.08 17.04 14.73
N GLN A 521 16.31 16.57 14.60
CA GLN A 521 17.56 17.33 14.60
C GLN A 521 17.81 18.05 13.26
N ASN A 522 18.56 19.15 13.31
CA ASN A 522 19.04 19.87 12.12
C ASN A 522 20.11 19.03 11.41
N LEU A 523 20.11 19.07 10.07
CA LEU A 523 21.07 18.36 9.21
C LEU A 523 21.73 19.35 8.24
N SER A 524 22.98 19.11 7.86
CA SER A 524 23.72 19.94 6.90
C SER A 524 23.22 19.70 5.47
N GLN A 525 23.32 20.71 4.60
CA GLN A 525 23.22 20.49 3.15
C GLN A 525 24.53 19.85 2.67
N LEU A 526 24.44 18.80 1.85
CA LEU A 526 25.59 18.01 1.44
C LEU A 526 25.92 18.26 -0.04
N PRO A 527 27.20 18.49 -0.41
CA PRO A 527 27.59 18.59 -1.81
C PRO A 527 27.21 17.32 -2.59
N GLY A 528 26.59 17.52 -3.76
CA GLY A 528 26.18 16.44 -4.66
C GLY A 528 24.76 15.91 -4.47
N THR A 529 24.03 16.33 -3.43
CA THR A 529 22.59 16.00 -3.32
C THR A 529 21.75 16.74 -4.37
N SER A 530 20.68 16.11 -4.85
CA SER A 530 19.83 16.66 -5.90
C SER A 530 18.40 16.13 -5.84
N ILE A 531 17.46 16.87 -6.42
CA ILE A 531 16.06 16.46 -6.57
C ILE A 531 15.98 15.24 -7.50
N GLU A 532 16.72 15.30 -8.61
CA GLU A 532 16.81 14.26 -9.63
C GLU A 532 17.44 12.97 -9.10
N GLY A 533 18.39 13.07 -8.15
CA GLY A 533 18.95 11.92 -7.46
C GLY A 533 17.92 11.11 -6.67
N VAL A 534 16.88 11.76 -6.12
CA VAL A 534 15.79 11.06 -5.42
C VAL A 534 14.93 10.24 -6.37
N GLU A 535 14.71 10.72 -7.60
CA GLU A 535 13.96 9.98 -8.64
C GLU A 535 14.68 8.68 -9.05
N MET A 536 16.00 8.61 -8.86
CA MET A 536 16.80 7.40 -9.06
C MET A 536 16.85 6.48 -7.83
N GLY A 537 16.33 6.91 -6.67
CA GLY A 537 16.29 6.20 -5.39
C GLY A 537 17.65 6.02 -4.68
N GLY A 538 18.71 5.73 -5.43
CA GLY A 538 20.07 5.59 -4.92
C GLY A 538 21.11 6.11 -5.91
N TYR A 539 21.94 7.06 -5.48
CA TYR A 539 22.82 7.83 -6.37
C TYR A 539 24.10 8.30 -5.67
N ILE A 540 25.13 8.60 -6.47
CA ILE A 540 26.46 9.01 -5.99
C ILE A 540 26.44 10.51 -5.65
N ILE A 541 26.80 10.87 -4.42
CA ILE A 541 26.99 12.28 -4.01
C ILE A 541 28.46 12.72 -4.05
N SER A 542 29.42 11.80 -3.88
CA SER A 542 30.85 12.09 -4.10
C SER A 542 31.65 10.83 -4.43
N ASP A 543 32.65 10.96 -5.30
CA ASP A 543 33.56 9.88 -5.69
C ASP A 543 34.93 10.47 -6.08
N ASN A 544 36.02 9.79 -5.72
CA ASN A 544 37.39 10.12 -6.15
C ASN A 544 38.11 8.94 -6.83
N SER A 545 37.34 7.92 -7.25
CA SER A 545 37.81 6.78 -8.03
C SER A 545 37.87 7.06 -9.53
N SER A 546 38.33 6.07 -10.31
CA SER A 546 38.32 6.10 -11.77
C SER A 546 37.88 4.74 -12.33
N GLY A 547 37.31 4.73 -13.53
CA GLY A 547 36.91 3.48 -14.19
C GLY A 547 35.81 2.68 -13.47
N ASN A 548 34.93 3.36 -12.73
CA ASN A 548 33.87 2.76 -11.90
C ASN A 548 34.38 1.72 -10.87
N ARG A 549 35.55 1.96 -10.27
CA ARG A 549 36.16 1.01 -9.33
C ARG A 549 36.81 1.69 -8.10
N PRO A 550 36.01 2.25 -7.18
CA PRO A 550 36.50 2.69 -5.87
C PRO A 550 37.03 1.52 -5.02
N ASP A 551 37.92 1.81 -4.08
CA ASP A 551 38.37 0.86 -3.05
C ASP A 551 37.25 0.55 -2.04
N LEU A 552 36.40 1.55 -1.76
CA LEU A 552 35.31 1.48 -0.79
C LEU A 552 34.07 2.23 -1.28
N ILE A 553 32.88 1.68 -1.00
CA ILE A 553 31.60 2.36 -1.16
C ILE A 553 30.97 2.51 0.22
N VAL A 554 30.57 3.72 0.59
CA VAL A 554 29.86 4.03 1.84
C VAL A 554 28.43 4.45 1.48
N LEU A 555 27.46 3.80 2.09
CA LEU A 555 26.03 4.06 1.91
C LEU A 555 25.50 4.87 3.10
N GLY A 556 24.66 5.86 2.82
CA GLY A 556 23.96 6.66 3.83
C GLY A 556 22.52 6.94 3.46
N THR A 557 21.69 7.19 4.47
CA THR A 557 20.29 7.64 4.35
C THR A 557 20.00 8.61 5.50
N GLY A 558 19.07 9.55 5.32
CA GLY A 558 18.69 10.49 6.36
C GLY A 558 19.88 11.16 7.05
N SER A 559 19.80 11.27 8.38
CA SER A 559 20.83 11.89 9.22
C SER A 559 22.22 11.25 9.15
N GLU A 560 22.33 10.00 8.68
CA GLU A 560 23.60 9.26 8.66
C GLU A 560 24.41 9.51 7.37
N LEU A 561 23.84 10.14 6.34
CA LEU A 561 24.60 10.48 5.12
C LEU A 561 25.70 11.53 5.37
N GLU A 562 25.50 12.46 6.31
CA GLU A 562 26.54 13.39 6.74
C GLU A 562 27.72 12.66 7.41
N ILE A 563 27.44 11.57 8.14
CA ILE A 563 28.46 10.71 8.77
C ILE A 563 29.21 9.92 7.70
N ALA A 564 28.51 9.38 6.71
CA ALA A 564 29.11 8.69 5.55
C ALA A 564 30.05 9.60 4.75
N ALA A 565 29.65 10.86 4.51
CA ALA A 565 30.48 11.86 3.84
C ALA A 565 31.77 12.17 4.63
N LYS A 566 31.63 12.46 5.93
CA LYS A 566 32.78 12.73 6.82
C LYS A 566 33.74 11.55 6.92
N ALA A 567 33.24 10.33 7.03
CA ALA A 567 34.06 9.12 7.06
C ALA A 567 34.84 8.92 5.74
N ALA A 568 34.21 9.19 4.59
CA ALA A 568 34.89 9.13 3.31
C ALA A 568 36.01 10.18 3.19
N ASP A 569 35.82 11.40 3.70
CA ASP A 569 36.86 12.44 3.66
C ASP A 569 38.07 12.14 4.54
N GLU A 570 37.92 11.46 5.67
CA GLU A 570 39.08 10.94 6.43
C GLU A 570 39.79 9.80 5.67
N LEU A 571 39.05 8.82 5.14
CA LEU A 571 39.62 7.71 4.35
C LEU A 571 40.32 8.19 3.07
N ARG A 572 39.86 9.29 2.45
CA ARG A 572 40.51 9.95 1.31
C ARG A 572 41.88 10.54 1.69
N LYS A 573 42.07 11.04 2.92
CA LYS A 573 43.39 11.48 3.42
C LYS A 573 44.37 10.33 3.61
N GLU A 574 43.87 9.12 3.89
CA GLU A 574 44.65 7.87 3.88
C GLU A 574 44.97 7.35 2.45
N GLY A 575 44.59 8.11 1.41
CA GLY A 575 44.85 7.75 0.02
C GLY A 575 43.88 6.73 -0.58
N LYS A 576 42.71 6.50 0.04
CA LYS A 576 41.67 5.63 -0.53
C LYS A 576 40.85 6.35 -1.60
N THR A 577 40.40 5.58 -2.58
CA THR A 577 39.30 5.99 -3.46
C THR A 577 37.98 5.53 -2.85
N VAL A 578 37.15 6.50 -2.44
CA VAL A 578 35.92 6.26 -1.68
C VAL A 578 34.76 6.92 -2.39
N ARG A 579 33.72 6.12 -2.68
CA ARG A 579 32.44 6.57 -3.19
C ARG A 579 31.43 6.68 -2.05
N VAL A 580 30.68 7.78 -2.01
CA VAL A 580 29.56 7.98 -1.09
C VAL A 580 28.27 7.98 -1.89
N VAL A 581 27.34 7.10 -1.50
CA VAL A 581 26.05 6.90 -2.14
C VAL A 581 24.94 7.27 -1.15
N SER A 582 24.04 8.17 -1.55
CA SER A 582 22.75 8.32 -0.90
C SER A 582 21.83 7.20 -1.39
N LEU A 583 21.11 6.54 -0.48
CA LEU A 583 20.09 5.53 -0.80
C LEU A 583 18.73 5.95 -0.23
N VAL A 584 18.31 7.17 -0.59
CA VAL A 584 17.11 7.86 -0.10
C VAL A 584 15.82 7.04 -0.27
N CYS A 585 15.70 6.19 -1.29
CA CYS A 585 14.59 5.24 -1.47
C CYS A 585 15.04 3.96 -2.17
N TRP A 586 14.82 2.80 -1.53
CA TRP A 586 15.21 1.50 -2.08
C TRP A 586 14.30 1.05 -3.23
N GLU A 587 13.00 1.33 -3.15
CA GLU A 587 12.04 0.90 -4.18
C GLU A 587 12.36 1.54 -5.53
N LEU A 588 12.63 2.85 -5.52
CA LEU A 588 13.04 3.58 -6.72
C LEU A 588 14.41 3.13 -7.24
N PHE A 589 15.34 2.70 -6.37
CA PHE A 589 16.64 2.20 -6.81
C PHE A 589 16.54 0.81 -7.47
N GLU A 590 15.75 -0.10 -6.92
CA GLU A 590 15.50 -1.42 -7.52
C GLU A 590 14.68 -1.34 -8.83
N GLU A 591 13.85 -0.29 -8.98
CA GLU A 591 13.14 0.04 -10.23
C GLU A 591 14.07 0.51 -11.36
N GLN A 592 15.33 0.89 -11.07
CA GLN A 592 16.31 1.28 -12.09
C GLN A 592 16.85 0.09 -12.89
N SER A 593 17.42 0.39 -14.06
CA SER A 593 18.07 -0.62 -14.91
C SER A 593 19.31 -1.22 -14.25
N ASP A 594 19.65 -2.44 -14.63
CA ASP A 594 20.80 -3.16 -14.06
C ASP A 594 22.13 -2.46 -14.41
N GLU A 595 22.20 -1.76 -15.55
CA GLU A 595 23.33 -0.90 -15.91
C GLU A 595 23.46 0.33 -15.00
N TYR A 596 22.35 0.95 -14.60
CA TYR A 596 22.39 2.05 -13.63
C TYR A 596 22.84 1.54 -12.25
N LYS A 597 22.30 0.41 -11.79
CA LYS A 597 22.66 -0.19 -10.49
C LYS A 597 24.14 -0.59 -10.45
N GLU A 598 24.70 -1.15 -11.53
CA GLU A 598 26.15 -1.40 -11.67
C GLU A 598 26.98 -0.10 -11.75
N SER A 599 26.43 0.99 -12.31
CA SER A 599 27.10 2.30 -12.32
C SER A 599 27.24 2.92 -10.92
N VAL A 600 26.29 2.64 -10.00
CA VAL A 600 26.31 3.15 -8.61
C VAL A 600 27.02 2.17 -7.67
N LEU A 601 26.65 0.88 -7.71
CA LEU A 601 27.11 -0.19 -6.84
C LEU A 601 27.77 -1.34 -7.63
N PRO A 602 28.94 -1.12 -8.27
CA PRO A 602 29.58 -2.10 -9.14
C PRO A 602 29.86 -3.45 -8.45
N GLU A 603 29.43 -4.55 -9.07
CA GLU A 603 29.59 -5.92 -8.55
C GLU A 603 31.05 -6.28 -8.24
N SER A 604 31.99 -5.64 -8.93
CA SER A 604 33.44 -5.83 -8.78
C SER A 604 34.04 -5.25 -7.50
N VAL A 605 33.33 -4.34 -6.80
CA VAL A 605 33.81 -3.71 -5.56
C VAL A 605 33.26 -4.47 -4.35
N THR A 606 34.01 -5.49 -3.91
CA THR A 606 33.66 -6.30 -2.74
C THR A 606 34.46 -5.90 -1.50
N THR A 607 33.85 -5.17 -0.58
CA THR A 607 34.44 -4.84 0.73
C THR A 607 34.48 -6.09 1.63
N VAL A 608 35.54 -6.89 1.49
CA VAL A 608 35.77 -8.09 2.32
C VAL A 608 37.02 -7.88 3.16
N HIS A 609 36.84 -7.53 4.43
CA HIS A 609 37.87 -7.79 5.43
C HIS A 609 37.98 -9.31 5.60
N LYS A 610 39.20 -9.85 5.60
CA LYS A 610 39.46 -11.22 5.12
C LYS A 610 38.85 -12.37 5.95
N ASP A 611 38.38 -12.07 7.17
CA ASP A 611 38.02 -13.06 8.21
C ASP A 611 36.58 -12.92 8.73
N GLN A 612 35.60 -12.66 7.84
CA GLN A 612 34.18 -12.95 8.11
C GLN A 612 33.32 -13.09 6.85
N CYS A 613 32.08 -13.55 7.04
CA CYS A 613 31.18 -13.98 5.96
C CYS A 613 30.77 -12.83 5.00
N ARG A 614 30.42 -13.21 3.77
CA ARG A 614 29.96 -12.29 2.72
C ARG A 614 28.66 -11.58 3.12
N SER A 615 28.75 -10.28 3.41
CA SER A 615 27.62 -9.35 3.40
C SER A 615 27.82 -8.31 2.29
N ARG A 616 26.72 -7.94 1.62
CA ARG A 616 26.61 -6.66 0.90
C ARG A 616 25.78 -5.73 1.79
N VAL A 617 26.05 -4.43 1.72
CA VAL A 617 25.42 -3.33 2.49
C VAL A 617 25.74 -3.36 3.99
N PHE A 618 26.49 -2.34 4.45
CA PHE A 618 26.42 -1.85 5.82
C PHE A 618 25.32 -0.77 5.88
N SER A 619 24.26 -1.01 6.65
CA SER A 619 23.27 0.00 6.99
C SER A 619 23.41 0.35 8.46
N TRP A 620 23.83 1.58 8.76
CA TRP A 620 23.97 2.07 10.13
C TRP A 620 22.62 2.61 10.64
N MET A 621 21.98 1.86 11.54
CA MET A 621 21.19 2.49 12.59
C MET A 621 22.19 3.01 13.64
N ALA A 622 22.10 4.28 14.01
CA ALA A 622 23.12 4.91 14.85
C ALA A 622 23.11 4.36 16.29
N GLU A 623 24.26 3.88 16.77
CA GLU A 623 24.54 3.69 18.20
C GLU A 623 25.49 4.80 18.67
N VAL A 624 24.99 5.73 19.49
CA VAL A 624 25.81 6.83 20.04
C VAL A 624 26.28 6.45 21.44
N ARG A 625 27.58 6.21 21.60
CA ARG A 625 28.19 6.13 22.93
C ARG A 625 28.17 7.50 23.60
N GLY A 626 27.66 7.56 24.83
CA GLY A 626 27.79 8.74 25.68
C GLY A 626 29.26 9.00 26.11
N PRO A 627 29.57 10.19 26.62
CA PRO A 627 30.89 10.50 27.19
C PRO A 627 31.26 9.55 28.33
N GLN A 628 32.56 9.28 28.50
CA GLN A 628 33.04 8.34 29.51
C GLN A 628 32.81 8.86 30.94
N GLY A 629 32.39 7.94 31.83
CA GLY A 629 32.74 8.01 33.25
C GLY A 629 31.59 8.00 34.26
N GLN A 630 31.08 6.80 34.58
CA GLN A 630 30.97 6.32 35.97
C GLN A 630 30.49 4.85 36.02
N ASP A 631 31.08 4.06 36.92
CA ASP A 631 30.68 2.66 37.15
C ASP A 631 29.43 2.59 38.04
N HIS A 632 28.31 2.15 37.47
CA HIS A 632 27.19 1.61 38.26
C HIS A 632 26.62 0.35 37.60
N CYS A 633 27.15 -0.80 38.05
CA CYS A 633 26.57 -2.11 37.78
C CYS A 633 25.40 -2.37 38.75
N ASP A 634 24.16 -2.35 38.26
CA ASP A 634 23.05 -3.05 38.92
C ASP A 634 21.89 -3.39 37.95
N ARG A 635 21.14 -4.43 38.32
CA ARG A 635 19.78 -4.85 37.86
C ARG A 635 19.60 -5.41 36.46
N GLN A 636 19.45 -6.73 36.47
CA GLN A 636 18.84 -7.59 35.46
C GLN A 636 17.59 -7.00 34.79
N VAL A 637 17.51 -7.14 33.46
CA VAL A 637 16.24 -7.32 32.75
C VAL A 637 16.27 -8.72 32.14
N ARG A 638 15.42 -9.63 32.64
CA ARG A 638 15.20 -10.94 32.01
C ARG A 638 14.11 -10.82 30.95
N CYS A 639 14.48 -10.91 29.69
CA CYS A 639 13.54 -11.31 28.63
C CYS A 639 13.65 -12.82 28.43
N GLU A 640 12.72 -13.59 29.01
CA GLU A 640 12.64 -15.04 28.79
C GLU A 640 11.96 -15.31 27.44
N CYS A 641 12.76 -15.55 26.39
CA CYS A 641 12.26 -15.95 25.08
C CYS A 641 12.46 -17.46 24.89
N SER A 642 11.37 -18.23 24.89
CA SER A 642 11.35 -19.68 25.06
C SER A 642 11.55 -20.47 23.75
N CYS A 643 12.71 -20.31 23.11
CA CYS A 643 13.20 -21.19 22.05
C CYS A 643 14.70 -21.45 22.24
N TRP A 644 15.25 -22.48 21.57
CA TRP A 644 16.54 -23.15 21.84
C TRP A 644 16.51 -24.12 23.04
N LYS A 645 16.11 -25.37 22.78
CA LYS A 645 16.27 -26.49 23.72
C LYS A 645 17.32 -27.53 23.27
N ASP A 646 17.69 -27.52 22.00
CA ASP A 646 18.53 -28.53 21.35
C ASP A 646 19.92 -27.99 20.98
N LEU A 647 20.75 -27.75 22.00
CA LEU A 647 22.21 -27.66 21.85
C LEU A 647 22.93 -27.98 23.18
N GLN A 648 22.52 -29.07 23.83
CA GLN A 648 23.30 -29.63 24.95
C GLN A 648 24.58 -30.30 24.43
N GLY A 649 25.72 -29.66 24.64
CA GLY A 649 27.03 -30.22 24.29
C GLY A 649 28.18 -29.53 25.01
N VAL A 650 28.95 -30.31 25.77
CA VAL A 650 30.25 -29.95 26.38
C VAL A 650 30.23 -28.75 27.35
N TRP A 651 29.84 -29.02 28.60
CA TRP A 651 30.39 -28.34 29.78
C TRP A 651 31.43 -29.25 30.44
N HIS A 652 32.65 -28.75 30.68
CA HIS A 652 33.61 -29.38 31.59
C HIS A 652 34.44 -28.31 32.33
N HIS A 653 34.90 -28.65 33.54
CA HIS A 653 35.49 -27.70 34.50
C HIS A 653 36.89 -27.19 34.12
N CYS A 654 37.09 -25.88 34.29
CA CYS A 654 38.03 -25.32 35.27
C CYS A 654 37.49 -23.95 35.72
N GLY A 655 37.71 -23.46 36.94
CA GLY A 655 38.57 -23.96 38.01
C GLY A 655 39.51 -22.86 38.48
N GLU A 656 39.18 -22.18 39.57
CA GLU A 656 39.82 -20.92 39.98
C GLU A 656 41.31 -21.06 40.34
N ARG A 657 42.12 -20.05 39.95
CA ARG A 657 43.36 -19.66 40.64
C ARG A 657 43.83 -18.25 40.25
N HIS A 658 44.62 -17.62 41.11
CA HIS A 658 44.98 -16.19 41.04
C HIS A 658 46.12 -15.84 40.07
N CYS A 659 46.14 -14.54 39.71
CA CYS A 659 47.20 -13.66 39.17
C CYS A 659 48.60 -14.25 38.87
N GLY A 660 49.16 -13.90 37.69
CA GLY A 660 50.54 -14.33 37.35
C GLY A 660 51.32 -13.61 36.23
N SER A 661 50.76 -12.73 35.38
CA SER A 661 51.56 -12.07 34.32
C SER A 661 50.93 -10.77 33.79
N GLN A 662 51.77 -9.89 33.22
CA GLN A 662 51.37 -8.70 32.46
C GLN A 662 51.42 -9.00 30.96
N GLU A 663 50.25 -9.16 30.32
CA GLU A 663 50.09 -8.96 28.87
C GLU A 663 48.81 -8.15 28.61
N PRO A 664 48.79 -7.26 27.60
CA PRO A 664 47.60 -6.47 27.29
C PRO A 664 46.55 -7.32 26.58
N LEU A 665 45.64 -7.90 27.38
CA LEU A 665 44.44 -8.59 26.90
C LEU A 665 43.65 -7.72 25.90
N ARG A 666 43.72 -8.10 24.61
CA ARG A 666 42.87 -7.52 23.57
C ARG A 666 41.43 -7.96 23.79
N VAL A 667 40.63 -7.13 24.43
CA VAL A 667 39.21 -7.39 24.65
C VAL A 667 38.47 -7.31 23.31
N HIS A 668 38.23 -8.47 22.69
CA HIS A 668 37.34 -8.61 21.55
C HIS A 668 35.88 -8.50 22.01
N CYS A 669 35.37 -7.28 22.11
CA CYS A 669 33.94 -7.03 22.35
C CYS A 669 33.12 -7.44 21.12
N HIS A 670 32.60 -8.68 21.12
CA HIS A 670 31.53 -9.08 20.20
C HIS A 670 30.22 -8.40 20.60
N PHE A 671 29.80 -7.39 19.83
CA PHE A 671 28.44 -6.85 19.89
C PHE A 671 27.51 -7.64 18.97
N PHE A 672 26.29 -7.91 19.46
CA PHE A 672 25.27 -8.69 18.77
C PHE A 672 24.40 -7.79 17.90
N LEU A 673 24.43 -7.94 16.57
CA LEU A 673 23.36 -7.48 15.67
C LEU A 673 23.57 -7.98 14.23
N MET A 674 22.87 -9.04 13.81
CA MET A 674 22.55 -9.27 12.40
C MET A 674 21.41 -10.28 12.21
N TRP A 675 20.35 -9.86 11.53
CA TRP A 675 19.62 -10.74 10.60
C TRP A 675 20.07 -10.35 9.20
N SER A 676 20.62 -11.31 8.45
CA SER A 676 21.14 -11.07 7.10
C SER A 676 20.37 -11.93 6.11
N PHE A 677 19.67 -11.29 5.17
CA PHE A 677 18.98 -12.00 4.09
C PHE A 677 20.00 -12.42 3.04
N CYS A 678 20.64 -13.57 3.23
CA CYS A 678 21.71 -14.06 2.39
C CYS A 678 21.18 -14.53 1.02
N GLY A 679 21.17 -13.62 0.04
CA GLY A 679 20.84 -13.91 -1.35
C GLY A 679 21.79 -14.93 -1.98
N ARG A 680 21.46 -16.22 -1.81
CA ARG A 680 22.10 -17.47 -2.31
C ARG A 680 23.14 -18.14 -1.38
N ARG A 681 22.80 -19.39 -1.00
CA ARG A 681 23.66 -20.51 -0.53
C ARG A 681 24.28 -20.40 0.87
N ALA A 682 23.57 -20.93 1.88
CA ALA A 682 24.15 -21.84 2.89
C ALA A 682 23.07 -22.50 3.79
N CYS A 683 22.38 -23.52 3.27
CA CYS A 683 21.76 -24.64 4.02
C CYS A 683 21.39 -25.73 3.00
#